data_AF-A0A7C1N9L5-F1
#
_entry.id   AF-A0A7C1N9L5-F1
#
_cell.length_a   1.000
_cell.length_b   1.000
_cell.length_c   1.000
_cell.angle_alpha   90.00
_cell.angle_beta   90.00
_cell.angle_gamma   90.00
#
_symmetry.space_group_name_H-M   'P 1'
#
loop_
_entity.id
_entity.type
_entity.pdbx_description
1 polymer ?
#
loop_
_entity_poly.entity_id
_entity_poly.type
_entity_poly.pdbx_seq_one_letter_code
_entity_poly.pdbx_strand_id
1 'polypeptide(L)'
;MKKKETEKSYALYFFIAVSLLIITSIWLIWWETKTLRPWKDYQKKYHKLAVVQLEKELEQSNAEFSSDSTQKGYNDLKSALAKAKVEFESPAVQTEYKKAGKELGNVSAELKTVRHNFQKLRSSYLKAEYDYIKHSKAKDKRTLDELNKEIALLDKRITQLESKKRTYKTKLSKMTSPVDELTRKMNDFTSRTDNLKKQIASFSNQKVEIKQIHIPDLDRTDRCTSCHIGIDQSRKVSSIEPFTTHPGREIFLGDHEISQFGCTPCHRGQGRATSSVMKGHGDVKYWDYPMLRGDPVQASCILCHEKVKGLRGAETVSFGIGTLERKGCYGCHKIAGYENMPKIGPVLSGIGTKVNYTWEVNWLKDPKSVFPTARMPKFGFSDEEARAIADYLFKLNVDDRVDTPAKEPDWDLSDKGKIIFRQSRCSICHPAQNKGGAFKNIYAPDLTKVGSKVRIEWLKKWLKKPQEYFPKTRMPRFRFTDEEIDALSEYIMSEFVDWDIEDQKLKEKEPIGEQHLERGARLIEKYGCFGCHDIKGMEKAVRIGPYLKKKDVVNKIGAEISSIGSKPFERFDMGKVADKVKDRESYLKTKLESPRVFRDDLLMPDFGFNEKEIDGLSTMLLGFTAEEVPLRYKVLDIPSGYKPTGDFAKIEEDIKCLTCHTINGVGGGFAPDLTFEGSKVKIEWLREFLNNPDIIRPMLKQMPMFKLGGEIGMIRGYFSEDEVNIIINYIRTVLVTRDIPDDFEMEKRLADVNAEEGKALFRKKGCLACHQIGKDGGAVGPNLSSVGSRLRPGYLYMHVKDPQKMVP
;
A
#
# COMPACT_ATOMS: atom_id res chain seq x y z
N MET A 1 -62.67 81.79 -10.32
CA MET A 1 -61.55 81.08 -10.99
C MET A 1 -61.26 79.78 -10.22
N LYS A 2 -61.67 78.61 -10.73
CA LYS A 2 -61.29 77.29 -10.19
C LYS A 2 -60.17 76.71 -11.06
N LYS A 3 -59.04 76.35 -10.43
CA LYS A 3 -57.84 75.80 -11.06
C LYS A 3 -58.16 74.48 -11.78
N LYS A 4 -57.69 74.32 -13.02
CA LYS A 4 -57.55 73.03 -13.70
C LYS A 4 -56.58 72.15 -12.89
N GLU A 5 -57.07 71.06 -12.32
CA GLU A 5 -56.20 69.96 -11.90
C GLU A 5 -55.64 69.32 -13.17
N THR A 6 -54.32 69.37 -13.31
CA THR A 6 -53.59 68.71 -14.38
C THR A 6 -53.62 67.21 -14.10
N GLU A 7 -54.33 66.45 -14.94
CA GLU A 7 -54.23 64.99 -14.98
C GLU A 7 -52.76 64.61 -15.24
N LYS A 8 -52.03 64.23 -14.18
CA LYS A 8 -50.67 63.71 -14.32
C LYS A 8 -50.77 62.31 -14.95
N SER A 9 -50.39 62.21 -16.22
CA SER A 9 -50.31 60.93 -16.92
C SER A 9 -49.22 60.05 -16.29
N TYR A 10 -49.63 58.94 -15.67
CA TYR A 10 -48.71 57.93 -15.14
C TYR A 10 -48.21 56.95 -16.22
N ALA A 11 -48.62 57.12 -17.48
CA ALA A 11 -48.26 56.23 -18.58
C ALA A 11 -46.74 56.10 -18.77
N LEU A 12 -46.00 57.21 -18.62
CA LEU A 12 -44.54 57.19 -18.70
C LEU A 12 -43.91 56.39 -17.55
N TYR A 13 -44.38 56.59 -16.32
CA TYR A 13 -43.89 55.85 -15.15
C TYR A 13 -44.22 54.35 -15.24
N PHE A 14 -45.42 54.01 -15.73
CA PHE A 14 -45.81 52.62 -15.97
C PHE A 14 -44.97 51.97 -17.08
N PHE A 15 -44.75 52.67 -18.19
CA PHE A 15 -43.89 52.20 -19.27
C PHE A 15 -42.45 51.96 -18.80
N ILE A 16 -41.89 52.87 -18.01
CA ILE A 16 -40.56 52.72 -17.41
C ILE A 16 -40.54 51.50 -16.47
N ALA A 17 -41.52 51.34 -15.59
CA ALA A 17 -41.60 50.22 -14.66
C ALA A 17 -41.71 48.87 -15.38
N VAL A 18 -42.56 48.76 -16.40
CA VAL A 18 -42.69 47.55 -17.23
C VAL A 18 -41.41 47.27 -18.02
N SER A 19 -40.78 48.30 -18.59
CA SER A 19 -39.51 48.15 -19.32
C SER A 19 -38.39 47.67 -18.40
N LEU A 20 -38.29 48.22 -17.19
CA LEU A 20 -37.33 47.75 -16.18
C LEU A 20 -37.62 46.30 -15.76
N LEU A 21 -38.88 45.91 -15.60
CA LEU A 21 -39.26 44.53 -15.28
C LEU A 21 -38.87 43.57 -16.41
N ILE A 22 -39.07 43.95 -17.68
CA ILE A 22 -38.67 43.14 -18.84
C ILE A 22 -37.15 43.02 -18.91
N ILE A 23 -36.41 44.13 -18.80
CA ILE A 23 -34.94 44.14 -18.85
C ILE A 23 -34.36 43.30 -17.73
N THR A 24 -34.86 43.45 -16.50
CA THR A 24 -34.40 42.66 -15.35
C THR A 24 -34.76 41.18 -15.52
N SER A 25 -35.92 40.85 -16.09
CA SER A 25 -36.30 39.47 -16.40
C SER A 25 -35.38 38.84 -17.46
N ILE A 26 -35.09 39.57 -18.54
CA ILE A 26 -34.16 39.12 -19.59
C ILE A 26 -32.76 38.94 -18.99
N TRP A 27 -32.29 39.89 -18.20
CA TRP A 27 -31.00 39.81 -17.52
C TRP A 27 -30.93 38.62 -16.57
N LEU A 28 -31.99 38.36 -15.78
CA LEU A 28 -32.05 37.24 -14.84
C LEU A 28 -32.06 35.89 -15.57
N ILE A 29 -32.78 35.77 -16.68
CA ILE A 29 -32.75 34.57 -17.54
C ILE A 29 -31.36 34.39 -18.14
N TRP A 30 -30.73 35.44 -18.66
CA TRP A 30 -29.38 35.38 -19.20
C TRP A 30 -28.36 34.99 -18.13
N TRP A 31 -28.45 35.60 -16.94
CA TRP A 31 -27.61 35.32 -15.79
C TRP A 31 -27.74 33.84 -15.35
N GLU A 32 -28.96 33.36 -15.15
CA GLU A 32 -29.25 31.97 -14.76
C GLU A 32 -28.77 30.96 -15.80
N THR A 33 -28.91 31.28 -17.09
CA THR A 33 -28.60 30.32 -18.18
C THR A 33 -27.14 30.33 -18.62
N LYS A 34 -26.43 31.46 -18.51
CA LYS A 34 -25.05 31.62 -18.99
C LYS A 34 -24.02 31.71 -17.87
N THR A 35 -24.32 32.37 -16.77
CA THR A 35 -23.32 32.62 -15.72
C THR A 35 -23.37 31.60 -14.59
N LEU A 36 -24.56 31.13 -14.20
CA LEU A 36 -24.73 30.20 -13.06
C LEU A 36 -24.63 28.72 -13.44
N ARG A 37 -24.59 28.40 -14.74
CA ARG A 37 -24.60 27.01 -15.25
C ARG A 37 -23.45 26.70 -16.22
N PRO A 38 -22.19 27.08 -15.91
CA PRO A 38 -21.05 26.88 -16.82
C PRO A 38 -20.79 25.40 -17.15
N TRP A 39 -21.16 24.48 -16.24
CA TRP A 39 -21.05 23.03 -16.44
C TRP A 39 -21.69 22.53 -17.75
N LYS A 40 -22.77 23.19 -18.22
CA LYS A 40 -23.43 22.83 -19.49
C LYS A 40 -22.49 22.93 -20.70
N ASP A 41 -21.62 23.94 -20.71
CA ASP A 41 -20.72 24.17 -21.83
C ASP A 41 -19.56 23.17 -21.82
N TYR A 42 -19.11 22.73 -20.63
CA TYR A 42 -18.18 21.60 -20.51
C TYR A 42 -18.78 20.32 -21.09
N GLN A 43 -20.04 20.00 -20.77
CA GLN A 43 -20.69 18.79 -21.30
C GLN A 43 -20.79 18.82 -22.83
N LYS A 44 -21.27 19.94 -23.38
CA LYS A 44 -21.37 20.13 -24.84
C LYS A 44 -20.02 20.00 -25.52
N LYS A 45 -18.98 20.59 -24.93
CA LYS A 45 -17.61 20.51 -25.47
C LYS A 45 -17.09 19.08 -25.43
N TYR A 46 -17.31 18.35 -24.34
CA TYR A 46 -16.95 16.94 -24.24
C TYR A 46 -17.66 16.08 -25.29
N HIS A 47 -18.99 16.20 -25.42
CA HIS A 47 -19.75 15.46 -26.44
C HIS A 47 -19.25 15.75 -27.85
N LYS A 48 -18.94 17.01 -28.17
CA LYS A 48 -18.36 17.39 -29.47
C LYS A 48 -17.01 16.72 -29.70
N LEU A 49 -16.12 16.73 -28.70
CA LEU A 49 -14.82 16.07 -28.80
C LEU A 49 -14.96 14.55 -28.97
N ALA A 50 -15.91 13.93 -28.25
CA ALA A 50 -16.18 12.49 -28.35
C ALA A 50 -16.65 12.11 -29.75
N VAL A 51 -17.57 12.90 -30.33
CA VAL A 51 -18.04 12.71 -31.72
C VAL A 51 -16.88 12.84 -32.70
N VAL A 52 -16.04 13.88 -32.62
CA VAL A 52 -14.89 14.07 -33.52
C VAL A 52 -13.92 12.88 -33.45
N GLN A 53 -13.62 12.39 -32.24
CA GLN A 53 -12.75 11.24 -32.06
C GLN A 53 -13.37 9.96 -32.64
N LEU A 54 -14.67 9.75 -32.43
CA LEU A 54 -15.40 8.61 -32.99
C LEU A 54 -15.53 8.67 -34.51
N GLU A 55 -15.71 9.85 -35.10
CA GLU A 55 -15.74 10.06 -36.55
C GLU A 55 -14.39 9.70 -37.17
N LYS A 56 -13.28 10.05 -36.51
CA LYS A 56 -11.94 9.63 -36.92
C LYS A 56 -11.75 8.12 -36.83
N GLU A 57 -12.19 7.48 -35.74
CA GLU A 57 -12.17 6.01 -35.60
C GLU A 57 -13.04 5.33 -36.69
N LEU A 58 -14.17 5.95 -37.05
CA LEU A 58 -15.06 5.49 -38.10
C LEU A 58 -14.42 5.63 -39.49
N GLU A 59 -13.75 6.75 -39.77
CA GLU A 59 -13.01 6.97 -41.01
C GLU A 59 -11.91 5.92 -41.19
N GLN A 60 -11.12 5.67 -40.14
CA GLN A 60 -10.12 4.61 -40.13
C GLN A 60 -10.74 3.22 -40.35
N SER A 61 -11.82 2.90 -39.65
CA SER A 61 -12.53 1.63 -39.82
C SER A 61 -13.12 1.47 -41.24
N ASN A 62 -13.58 2.55 -41.86
CA ASN A 62 -14.07 2.55 -43.24
C ASN A 62 -12.93 2.37 -44.24
N ALA A 63 -11.77 2.99 -44.00
CA ALA A 63 -10.57 2.81 -44.84
C ALA A 63 -10.04 1.36 -44.76
N GLU A 64 -9.98 0.78 -43.55
CA GLU A 64 -9.65 -0.64 -43.35
C GLU A 64 -10.64 -1.57 -44.07
N PHE A 65 -11.93 -1.27 -44.02
CA PHE A 65 -12.95 -2.02 -44.76
C PHE A 65 -12.79 -1.87 -46.28
N SER A 66 -12.43 -0.68 -46.76
CA SER A 66 -12.28 -0.37 -48.19
C SER A 66 -10.99 -0.89 -48.83
N SER A 67 -10.05 -1.43 -48.05
CA SER A 67 -8.80 -1.98 -48.61
C SER A 67 -9.07 -3.21 -49.48
N ASP A 68 -8.29 -3.39 -50.55
CA ASP A 68 -8.47 -4.46 -51.54
C ASP A 68 -8.55 -5.87 -50.93
N SER A 69 -7.74 -6.16 -49.90
CA SER A 69 -7.74 -7.46 -49.21
C SER A 69 -9.06 -7.71 -48.46
N THR A 70 -9.51 -6.72 -47.67
CA THR A 70 -10.75 -6.78 -46.89
C THR A 70 -11.99 -6.82 -47.81
N GLN A 71 -12.00 -5.98 -48.86
CA GLN A 71 -13.12 -5.91 -49.80
C GLN A 71 -13.25 -7.20 -50.64
N LYS A 72 -12.11 -7.81 -50.99
CA LYS A 72 -12.10 -9.14 -51.62
C LYS A 72 -12.69 -10.20 -50.69
N GLY A 73 -12.24 -10.25 -49.42
CA GLY A 73 -12.79 -11.19 -48.42
C GLY A 73 -14.30 -11.00 -48.19
N TYR A 74 -14.77 -9.75 -48.14
CA TYR A 74 -16.20 -9.44 -48.02
C TYR A 74 -16.99 -9.90 -49.26
N ASN A 75 -16.49 -9.63 -50.47
CA ASN A 75 -17.14 -10.04 -51.72
C ASN A 75 -17.16 -11.57 -51.91
N ASP A 76 -16.10 -12.26 -51.48
CA ASP A 76 -16.03 -13.73 -51.48
C ASP A 76 -17.07 -14.32 -50.53
N LEU A 77 -17.18 -13.78 -49.31
CA LEU A 77 -18.21 -14.18 -48.34
C LEU A 77 -19.63 -13.85 -48.84
N LYS A 78 -19.84 -12.68 -49.46
CA LYS A 78 -21.13 -12.30 -50.06
C LYS A 78 -21.55 -13.27 -51.17
N SER A 79 -20.60 -13.68 -52.01
CA SER A 79 -20.83 -14.65 -53.08
C SER A 79 -21.12 -16.04 -52.52
N ALA A 80 -20.38 -16.47 -51.49
CA ALA A 80 -20.62 -17.74 -50.80
C ALA A 80 -21.98 -17.75 -50.09
N LEU A 81 -22.37 -16.64 -49.44
CA LEU A 81 -23.66 -16.50 -48.78
C LEU A 81 -24.82 -16.54 -49.78
N ALA A 82 -24.68 -15.89 -50.95
CA ALA A 82 -25.68 -15.95 -52.01
C ALA A 82 -25.89 -17.39 -52.50
N LYS A 83 -24.79 -18.14 -52.72
CA LYS A 83 -24.86 -19.56 -53.09
C LYS A 83 -25.54 -20.40 -52.00
N ALA A 84 -25.14 -20.24 -50.74
CA ALA A 84 -25.72 -20.96 -49.62
C ALA A 84 -27.22 -20.65 -49.41
N LYS A 85 -27.65 -19.40 -49.67
CA LYS A 85 -29.07 -19.02 -49.63
C LYS A 85 -29.87 -19.70 -50.75
N VAL A 86 -29.36 -19.69 -51.98
CA VAL A 86 -30.02 -20.38 -53.11
C VAL A 86 -30.14 -21.89 -52.84
N GLU A 87 -29.11 -22.50 -52.29
CA GLU A 87 -29.13 -23.91 -51.90
C GLU A 87 -30.17 -24.20 -50.80
N PHE A 88 -30.23 -23.35 -49.78
CA PHE A 88 -31.22 -23.43 -48.72
C PHE A 88 -32.66 -23.18 -49.21
N GLU A 89 -32.85 -22.26 -50.16
CA GLU A 89 -34.14 -21.92 -50.77
C GLU A 89 -34.60 -22.93 -51.83
N SER A 90 -33.76 -23.91 -52.19
CA SER A 90 -34.12 -24.95 -53.14
C SER A 90 -35.39 -25.71 -52.70
N PRO A 91 -36.28 -26.10 -53.64
CA PRO A 91 -37.54 -26.76 -53.29
C PRO A 91 -37.36 -28.03 -52.44
N ALA A 92 -36.27 -28.78 -52.66
CA ALA A 92 -35.94 -29.97 -51.91
C ALA A 92 -35.61 -29.66 -50.43
N VAL A 93 -34.71 -28.71 -50.19
CA VAL A 93 -34.28 -28.32 -48.83
C VAL A 93 -35.42 -27.61 -48.08
N GLN A 94 -36.17 -26.73 -48.75
CA GLN A 94 -37.32 -26.04 -48.12
C GLN A 94 -38.44 -27.00 -47.73
N THR A 95 -38.71 -28.02 -48.55
CA THR A 95 -39.69 -29.05 -48.22
C THR A 95 -39.26 -29.84 -46.99
N GLU A 96 -37.98 -30.22 -46.91
CA GLU A 96 -37.44 -30.95 -45.78
C GLU A 96 -37.36 -30.09 -44.51
N TYR A 97 -37.00 -28.81 -44.64
CA TYR A 97 -36.96 -27.83 -43.55
C TYR A 97 -38.36 -27.58 -42.96
N LYS A 98 -39.37 -27.33 -43.81
CA LYS A 98 -40.77 -27.18 -43.36
C LYS A 98 -41.29 -28.46 -42.69
N LYS A 99 -40.96 -29.63 -43.24
CA LYS A 99 -41.31 -30.93 -42.64
C LYS A 99 -40.67 -31.12 -41.27
N ALA A 100 -39.36 -30.91 -41.16
CA ALA A 100 -38.63 -31.02 -39.88
C ALA A 100 -39.10 -29.98 -38.86
N GLY A 101 -39.46 -28.77 -39.29
CA GLY A 101 -40.02 -27.71 -38.46
C GLY A 101 -41.41 -28.08 -37.92
N LYS A 102 -42.27 -28.65 -38.77
CA LYS A 102 -43.59 -29.18 -38.37
C LYS A 102 -43.46 -30.31 -37.35
N GLU A 103 -42.56 -31.27 -37.59
CA GLU A 103 -42.30 -32.37 -36.65
C GLU A 103 -41.70 -31.87 -35.33
N LEU A 104 -40.80 -30.89 -35.36
CA LEU A 104 -40.28 -30.25 -34.15
C LEU A 104 -41.37 -29.54 -33.36
N GLY A 105 -42.30 -28.86 -34.06
CA GLY A 105 -43.48 -28.22 -33.47
C GLY A 105 -44.39 -29.24 -32.78
N ASN A 106 -44.71 -30.33 -33.47
CA ASN A 106 -45.52 -31.44 -32.94
C ASN A 106 -44.88 -32.07 -31.70
N VAL A 107 -43.59 -32.44 -31.79
CA VAL A 107 -42.83 -33.03 -30.67
C VAL A 107 -42.73 -32.04 -29.50
N SER A 108 -42.56 -30.74 -29.76
CA SER A 108 -42.48 -29.73 -28.70
C SER A 108 -43.82 -29.50 -28.00
N ALA A 109 -44.94 -29.53 -28.75
CA ALA A 109 -46.28 -29.44 -28.19
C ALA A 109 -46.64 -30.68 -27.36
N GLU A 110 -46.29 -31.87 -27.84
CA GLU A 110 -46.44 -33.13 -27.11
C GLU A 110 -45.60 -33.11 -25.83
N LEU A 111 -44.32 -32.75 -25.92
CA LEU A 111 -43.42 -32.65 -24.77
C LEU A 111 -43.92 -31.66 -23.71
N LYS A 112 -44.50 -30.52 -24.13
CA LYS A 112 -45.10 -29.55 -23.20
C LYS A 112 -46.29 -30.17 -22.45
N THR A 113 -47.14 -30.91 -23.16
CA THR A 113 -48.31 -31.58 -22.59
C THR A 113 -47.89 -32.69 -21.62
N VAL A 114 -46.93 -33.54 -22.01
CA VAL A 114 -46.41 -34.62 -21.17
C VAL A 114 -45.71 -34.09 -19.92
N ARG A 115 -44.89 -33.02 -20.03
CA ARG A 115 -44.25 -32.38 -18.87
C ARG A 115 -45.25 -31.77 -17.90
N HIS A 116 -46.32 -31.16 -18.40
CA HIS A 116 -47.40 -30.63 -17.58
C HIS A 116 -48.09 -31.75 -16.79
N ASN A 117 -48.39 -32.87 -17.45
CA ASN A 117 -48.97 -34.05 -16.81
C ASN A 117 -48.00 -34.66 -15.78
N PHE A 118 -46.70 -34.75 -16.10
CA PHE A 118 -45.66 -35.20 -15.18
C PHE A 118 -45.57 -34.32 -13.92
N GLN A 119 -45.63 -32.99 -14.05
CA GLN A 119 -45.64 -32.07 -12.91
C GLN A 119 -46.89 -32.24 -12.04
N LYS A 120 -48.07 -32.43 -12.65
CA LYS A 120 -49.31 -32.73 -11.91
C LYS A 120 -49.23 -34.06 -11.15
N LEU A 121 -48.72 -35.11 -11.80
CA LEU A 121 -48.51 -36.42 -11.20
C LEU A 121 -47.49 -36.36 -10.05
N ARG A 122 -46.37 -35.66 -10.25
CA ARG A 122 -45.36 -35.45 -9.20
C ARG A 122 -45.91 -34.66 -8.02
N SER A 123 -46.73 -33.65 -8.26
CA SER A 123 -47.41 -32.91 -7.18
C SER A 123 -48.38 -33.80 -6.40
N SER A 124 -49.08 -34.69 -7.10
CA SER A 124 -49.98 -35.68 -6.48
C SER A 124 -49.20 -36.73 -5.69
N TYR A 125 -48.04 -37.17 -6.20
CA TYR A 125 -47.11 -38.07 -5.52
C TYR A 125 -46.57 -37.45 -4.23
N LEU A 126 -46.10 -36.19 -4.27
CA LEU A 126 -45.59 -35.49 -3.08
C LEU A 126 -46.67 -35.34 -2.00
N LYS A 127 -47.92 -35.11 -2.41
CA LYS A 127 -49.06 -35.08 -1.49
C LYS A 127 -49.32 -36.46 -0.87
N ALA A 128 -49.35 -37.51 -1.68
CA ALA A 128 -49.52 -38.88 -1.21
C ALA A 128 -48.35 -39.34 -0.32
N GLU A 129 -47.14 -38.85 -0.58
CA GLU A 129 -45.93 -39.12 0.20
C GLU A 129 -46.01 -38.46 1.58
N TYR A 130 -46.43 -37.20 1.63
CA TYR A 130 -46.75 -36.50 2.87
C TYR A 130 -47.84 -37.23 3.68
N ASP A 131 -48.94 -37.64 3.02
CA ASP A 131 -50.04 -38.34 3.68
C ASP A 131 -49.62 -39.74 4.21
N TYR A 132 -48.76 -40.45 3.48
CA TYR A 132 -48.19 -41.73 3.91
C TYR A 132 -47.22 -41.56 5.10
N ILE A 133 -46.32 -40.56 5.06
CA ILE A 133 -45.42 -40.24 6.18
C ILE A 133 -46.23 -39.89 7.43
N LYS A 134 -47.36 -39.18 7.26
CA LYS A 134 -48.20 -38.73 8.38
C LYS A 134 -49.09 -39.81 8.99
N HIS A 135 -49.63 -40.73 8.18
CA HIS A 135 -50.65 -41.69 8.65
C HIS A 135 -50.25 -43.18 8.53
N SER A 136 -49.14 -43.49 7.83
CA SER A 136 -48.60 -44.85 7.65
C SER A 136 -49.59 -45.92 7.15
N LYS A 137 -50.63 -45.54 6.40
CA LYS A 137 -51.67 -46.49 5.93
C LYS A 137 -51.21 -47.24 4.67
N ALA A 138 -51.57 -48.53 4.59
CA ALA A 138 -51.25 -49.39 3.44
C ALA A 138 -51.89 -48.93 2.11
N LYS A 139 -53.03 -48.22 2.18
CA LYS A 139 -53.70 -47.63 1.00
C LYS A 139 -52.84 -46.53 0.36
N ASP A 140 -52.23 -45.67 1.18
CA ASP A 140 -51.42 -44.54 0.70
C ASP A 140 -50.12 -45.04 0.05
N LYS A 141 -49.54 -46.13 0.58
CA LYS A 141 -48.40 -46.82 -0.04
C LYS A 141 -48.72 -47.39 -1.42
N ARG A 142 -49.88 -48.03 -1.61
CA ARG A 142 -50.31 -48.52 -2.93
C ARG A 142 -50.48 -47.38 -3.94
N THR A 143 -51.08 -46.26 -3.51
CA THR A 143 -51.22 -45.07 -4.35
C THR A 143 -49.86 -44.46 -4.71
N LEU A 144 -48.89 -44.46 -3.80
CA LEU A 144 -47.51 -44.07 -4.11
C LEU A 144 -46.86 -44.96 -5.17
N ASP A 145 -46.98 -46.28 -5.02
CA ASP A 145 -46.40 -47.25 -5.97
C ASP A 145 -47.02 -47.12 -7.38
N GLU A 146 -48.33 -46.86 -7.46
CA GLU A 146 -49.05 -46.61 -8.72
C GLU A 146 -48.61 -45.28 -9.36
N LEU A 147 -48.60 -44.18 -8.61
CA LEU A 147 -48.15 -42.88 -9.09
C LEU A 147 -46.68 -42.92 -9.53
N ASN A 148 -45.82 -43.66 -8.82
CA ASN A 148 -44.41 -43.80 -9.18
C ASN A 148 -44.23 -44.56 -10.51
N LYS A 149 -45.03 -45.60 -10.77
CA LYS A 149 -45.03 -46.30 -12.06
C LYS A 149 -45.46 -45.39 -13.21
N GLU A 150 -46.51 -44.58 -13.01
CA GLU A 150 -46.96 -43.61 -14.00
C GLU A 150 -45.94 -42.50 -14.25
N ILE A 151 -45.29 -42.01 -13.19
CA ILE A 151 -44.18 -41.04 -13.28
C ILE A 151 -43.03 -41.63 -14.11
N ALA A 152 -42.61 -42.87 -13.85
CA ALA A 152 -41.55 -43.54 -14.60
C ALA A 152 -41.89 -43.73 -16.09
N LEU A 153 -43.15 -44.03 -16.42
CA LEU A 153 -43.65 -44.13 -17.80
C LEU A 153 -43.59 -42.77 -18.51
N LEU A 154 -44.06 -41.70 -17.87
CA LEU A 154 -44.01 -40.35 -18.43
C LEU A 154 -42.57 -39.83 -18.57
N ASP A 155 -41.69 -40.13 -17.61
CA ASP A 155 -40.28 -39.76 -17.66
C ASP A 155 -39.58 -40.40 -18.87
N LYS A 156 -39.78 -41.70 -19.08
CA LYS A 156 -39.29 -42.41 -20.27
C LYS A 156 -39.80 -41.77 -21.57
N ARG A 157 -41.08 -41.35 -21.61
CA ARG A 157 -41.66 -40.65 -22.76
C ARG A 157 -41.05 -39.26 -22.96
N ILE A 158 -40.78 -38.52 -21.88
CA ILE A 158 -40.08 -37.22 -21.92
C ILE A 158 -38.69 -37.40 -22.51
N THR A 159 -37.90 -38.36 -22.03
CA THR A 159 -36.56 -38.63 -22.56
C THR A 159 -36.59 -38.97 -24.06
N GLN A 160 -37.55 -39.79 -24.50
CA GLN A 160 -37.72 -40.11 -25.92
C GLN A 160 -38.07 -38.88 -26.77
N LEU A 161 -39.01 -38.04 -26.30
CA LEU A 161 -39.43 -36.83 -27.00
C LEU A 161 -38.31 -35.77 -27.00
N GLU A 162 -37.51 -35.67 -25.94
CA GLU A 162 -36.33 -34.80 -25.89
C GLU A 162 -35.24 -35.21 -26.87
N SER A 163 -34.98 -36.52 -26.99
CA SER A 163 -34.06 -37.07 -28.00
C SER A 163 -34.54 -36.77 -29.42
N LYS A 164 -35.84 -36.97 -29.70
CA LYS A 164 -36.46 -36.61 -30.99
C LYS A 164 -36.38 -35.11 -31.26
N LYS A 165 -36.69 -34.28 -30.26
CA LYS A 165 -36.58 -32.81 -30.34
C LYS A 165 -35.14 -32.38 -30.67
N ARG A 166 -34.15 -32.96 -30.01
CA ARG A 166 -32.73 -32.70 -30.29
C ARG A 166 -32.37 -33.10 -31.71
N THR A 167 -32.82 -34.28 -32.16
CA THR A 167 -32.60 -34.76 -33.53
C THR A 167 -33.15 -33.79 -34.58
N TYR A 168 -34.42 -33.37 -34.47
CA TYR A 168 -35.00 -32.41 -35.42
C TYR A 168 -34.39 -31.02 -35.31
N LYS A 169 -34.02 -30.56 -34.11
CA LYS A 169 -33.31 -29.28 -33.92
C LYS A 169 -31.92 -29.30 -34.57
N THR A 170 -31.16 -30.39 -34.41
CA THR A 170 -29.88 -30.57 -35.09
C THR A 170 -30.06 -30.65 -36.60
N LYS A 171 -31.12 -31.30 -37.08
CA LYS A 171 -31.44 -31.38 -38.51
C LYS A 171 -31.73 -30.00 -39.12
N LEU A 172 -32.57 -29.19 -38.46
CA LEU A 172 -32.84 -27.81 -38.87
C LEU A 172 -31.57 -26.94 -38.82
N SER A 173 -30.79 -27.05 -37.73
CA SER A 173 -29.54 -26.30 -37.58
C SER A 173 -28.50 -26.67 -38.63
N LYS A 174 -28.37 -27.94 -39.02
CA LYS A 174 -27.47 -28.34 -40.12
C LYS A 174 -27.86 -27.69 -41.45
N MET A 175 -29.16 -27.52 -41.71
CA MET A 175 -29.68 -26.89 -42.92
C MET A 175 -29.48 -25.36 -42.91
N THR A 176 -29.49 -24.70 -41.75
CA THR A 176 -29.28 -23.24 -41.65
C THR A 176 -27.83 -22.84 -41.37
N SER A 177 -27.00 -23.74 -40.83
CA SER A 177 -25.62 -23.45 -40.37
C SER A 177 -24.75 -22.78 -41.43
N PRO A 178 -24.74 -23.20 -42.71
CA PRO A 178 -23.92 -22.53 -43.73
C PRO A 178 -24.33 -21.06 -43.91
N VAL A 179 -25.64 -20.78 -43.94
CA VAL A 179 -26.17 -19.42 -44.04
C VAL A 179 -25.89 -18.62 -42.77
N ASP A 180 -26.09 -19.21 -41.59
CA ASP A 180 -25.91 -18.55 -40.29
C ASP A 180 -24.43 -18.22 -40.01
N GLU A 181 -23.51 -19.12 -40.37
CA GLU A 181 -22.07 -18.92 -40.22
C GLU A 181 -21.54 -17.85 -41.17
N LEU A 182 -21.91 -17.91 -42.45
CA LEU A 182 -21.53 -16.91 -43.44
C LEU A 182 -22.15 -15.54 -43.11
N THR A 183 -23.38 -15.51 -42.60
CA THR A 183 -24.03 -14.26 -42.17
C THR A 183 -23.32 -13.65 -40.97
N ARG A 184 -22.91 -14.43 -39.96
CA ARG A 184 -22.12 -13.92 -38.83
C ARG A 184 -20.77 -13.39 -39.28
N LYS A 185 -20.02 -14.18 -40.05
CA LYS A 185 -18.71 -13.77 -40.59
C LYS A 185 -18.83 -12.48 -41.39
N MET A 186 -19.89 -12.32 -42.19
CA MET A 186 -20.16 -11.10 -42.94
C MET A 186 -20.52 -9.91 -42.04
N ASN A 187 -21.34 -10.12 -41.00
CA ASN A 187 -21.69 -9.07 -40.03
C ASN A 187 -20.48 -8.63 -39.20
N ASP A 188 -19.49 -9.49 -38.95
CA ASP A 188 -18.27 -9.11 -38.23
C ASP A 188 -17.52 -7.97 -38.95
N PHE A 189 -17.51 -7.95 -40.28
CA PHE A 189 -16.90 -6.87 -41.08
C PHE A 189 -17.57 -5.51 -40.88
N THR A 190 -18.89 -5.47 -40.67
CA THR A 190 -19.63 -4.20 -40.51
C THR A 190 -19.91 -3.86 -39.04
N SER A 191 -19.77 -4.83 -38.14
CA SER A 191 -20.10 -4.71 -36.71
C SER A 191 -19.38 -3.54 -36.02
N ARG A 192 -18.08 -3.37 -36.31
CA ARG A 192 -17.27 -2.27 -35.77
C ARG A 192 -17.78 -0.93 -36.25
N THR A 193 -18.02 -0.79 -37.55
CA THR A 193 -18.54 0.43 -38.19
C THR A 193 -19.94 0.78 -37.66
N ASP A 194 -20.83 -0.20 -37.56
CA ASP A 194 -22.19 0.00 -37.06
C ASP A 194 -22.20 0.38 -35.57
N ASN A 195 -21.31 -0.21 -34.77
CA ASN A 195 -21.13 0.15 -33.38
C ASN A 195 -20.59 1.59 -33.23
N LEU A 196 -19.62 1.99 -34.04
CA LEU A 196 -19.11 3.37 -34.05
C LEU A 196 -20.21 4.37 -34.43
N LYS A 197 -21.02 4.10 -35.48
CA LYS A 197 -22.17 4.94 -35.85
C LYS A 197 -23.20 5.06 -34.73
N LYS A 198 -23.51 3.96 -34.03
CA LYS A 198 -24.41 3.97 -32.86
C LYS A 198 -23.85 4.83 -31.73
N GLN A 199 -22.55 4.72 -31.45
CA GLN A 199 -21.90 5.54 -30.42
C GLN A 199 -21.90 7.03 -30.79
N ILE A 200 -21.62 7.38 -32.05
CA ILE A 200 -21.71 8.77 -32.54
C ILE A 200 -23.12 9.30 -32.30
N ALA A 201 -24.15 8.58 -32.75
CA ALA A 201 -25.55 8.98 -32.55
C ALA A 201 -25.92 9.12 -31.07
N SER A 202 -25.37 8.26 -30.21
CA SER A 202 -25.56 8.35 -28.76
C SER A 202 -24.94 9.62 -28.18
N PHE A 203 -23.68 9.92 -28.49
CA PHE A 203 -23.00 11.12 -27.98
C PHE A 203 -23.57 12.42 -28.55
N SER A 204 -23.97 12.44 -29.82
CA SER A 204 -24.63 13.60 -30.45
C SER A 204 -25.96 13.95 -29.79
N ASN A 205 -26.71 12.94 -29.34
CA ASN A 205 -28.03 13.11 -28.70
C ASN A 205 -27.99 13.07 -27.18
N GLN A 206 -26.80 13.01 -26.57
CA GLN A 206 -26.67 12.88 -25.14
C GLN A 206 -27.17 14.14 -24.42
N LYS A 207 -28.12 13.94 -23.50
CA LYS A 207 -28.75 15.04 -22.75
C LYS A 207 -27.74 15.69 -21.80
N VAL A 208 -27.75 17.02 -21.77
CA VAL A 208 -26.97 17.82 -20.83
C VAL A 208 -27.73 17.93 -19.51
N GLU A 209 -27.17 17.39 -18.44
CA GLU A 209 -27.80 17.35 -17.12
C GLU A 209 -26.77 17.35 -15.99
N ILE A 210 -27.18 17.77 -14.80
CA ILE A 210 -26.33 17.67 -13.61
C ILE A 210 -26.16 16.19 -13.27
N LYS A 211 -24.92 15.74 -13.22
CA LYS A 211 -24.56 14.44 -12.68
C LYS A 211 -24.29 14.62 -11.20
N GLN A 212 -25.07 13.95 -10.36
CA GLN A 212 -24.95 14.02 -8.91
C GLN A 212 -24.78 12.62 -8.34
N ILE A 213 -23.74 12.46 -7.53
CA ILE A 213 -23.50 11.29 -6.70
C ILE A 213 -23.76 11.73 -5.26
N HIS A 214 -24.64 11.01 -4.56
CA HIS A 214 -24.91 11.26 -3.16
C HIS A 214 -24.46 10.06 -2.35
N ILE A 215 -23.67 10.32 -1.32
CA ILE A 215 -23.07 9.31 -0.45
C ILE A 215 -23.58 9.60 0.96
N PRO A 216 -24.74 9.04 1.35
CA PRO A 216 -25.39 9.35 2.62
C PRO A 216 -24.49 9.08 3.81
N ASP A 217 -23.75 7.97 3.77
CA ASP A 217 -22.87 7.50 4.84
C ASP A 217 -21.68 8.41 5.14
N LEU A 218 -21.30 9.28 4.21
CA LEU A 218 -20.24 10.29 4.42
C LEU A 218 -20.81 11.71 4.54
N ASP A 219 -22.14 11.87 4.47
CA ASP A 219 -22.82 13.16 4.27
C ASP A 219 -22.16 13.99 3.15
N ARG A 220 -21.91 13.34 2.01
CA ARG A 220 -21.29 13.97 0.83
C ARG A 220 -22.24 14.02 -0.35
N THR A 221 -22.13 15.11 -1.10
CA THR A 221 -22.77 15.27 -2.40
C THR A 221 -21.72 15.75 -3.38
N ASP A 222 -21.56 14.99 -4.46
CA ASP A 222 -20.57 15.23 -5.48
C ASP A 222 -21.24 15.50 -6.83
N ARG A 223 -20.84 16.58 -7.50
CA ARG A 223 -21.31 16.95 -8.84
C ARG A 223 -20.15 17.18 -9.81
N CYS A 224 -18.95 16.74 -9.47
CA CYS A 224 -17.72 17.00 -10.24
C CYS A 224 -17.82 16.43 -11.66
N THR A 225 -18.46 15.27 -11.82
CA THR A 225 -18.71 14.64 -13.13
C THR A 225 -19.70 15.42 -14.01
N SER A 226 -20.31 16.51 -13.51
CA SER A 226 -21.06 17.45 -14.34
C SER A 226 -20.15 18.27 -15.27
N CYS A 227 -18.88 18.47 -14.89
CA CYS A 227 -17.85 19.12 -15.72
C CYS A 227 -16.81 18.11 -16.23
N HIS A 228 -16.43 17.13 -15.39
CA HIS A 228 -15.42 16.12 -15.68
C HIS A 228 -16.06 14.82 -16.20
N ILE A 229 -16.84 14.88 -17.29
CA ILE A 229 -17.61 13.73 -17.79
C ILE A 229 -16.70 12.55 -18.19
N GLY A 230 -15.53 12.85 -18.75
CA GLY A 230 -14.62 11.82 -19.25
C GLY A 230 -13.85 11.07 -18.18
N ILE A 231 -13.90 11.52 -16.92
CA ILE A 231 -12.96 11.08 -15.88
C ILE A 231 -13.10 9.58 -15.55
N ASP A 232 -14.32 9.06 -15.62
CA ASP A 232 -14.67 7.66 -15.31
C ASP A 232 -14.74 6.78 -16.57
N GLN A 233 -14.40 7.31 -17.75
CA GLN A 233 -14.45 6.60 -19.01
C GLN A 233 -13.13 5.88 -19.31
N SER A 234 -13.20 4.66 -19.84
CA SER A 234 -12.00 3.92 -20.29
C SER A 234 -11.42 4.48 -21.59
N ARG A 235 -12.27 5.00 -22.48
CA ARG A 235 -11.84 5.65 -23.72
C ARG A 235 -11.39 7.08 -23.43
N LYS A 236 -10.14 7.40 -23.77
CA LYS A 236 -9.62 8.77 -23.78
C LYS A 236 -10.13 9.54 -24.99
N VAL A 237 -10.95 10.56 -24.76
CA VAL A 237 -11.52 11.44 -25.80
C VAL A 237 -10.63 12.67 -26.05
N SER A 238 -9.92 13.14 -25.03
CA SER A 238 -9.01 14.28 -25.11
C SER A 238 -7.83 14.10 -24.17
N SER A 239 -6.73 14.82 -24.42
CA SER A 239 -5.62 14.98 -23.48
C SER A 239 -5.73 16.24 -22.60
N ILE A 240 -6.72 17.10 -22.87
CA ILE A 240 -6.89 18.39 -22.20
C ILE A 240 -7.89 18.26 -21.06
N GLU A 241 -7.52 18.74 -19.88
CA GLU A 241 -8.43 18.85 -18.73
C GLU A 241 -9.59 19.84 -19.00
N PRO A 242 -10.84 19.55 -18.58
CA PRO A 242 -11.31 18.39 -17.82
C PRO A 242 -11.86 17.24 -18.69
N PHE A 243 -11.48 17.17 -19.97
CA PHE A 243 -12.06 16.25 -20.97
C PHE A 243 -11.29 14.92 -21.14
N THR A 244 -10.26 14.71 -20.31
CA THR A 244 -9.48 13.48 -20.27
C THR A 244 -10.06 12.46 -19.27
N THR A 245 -9.53 11.24 -19.31
CA THR A 245 -9.79 10.20 -18.31
C THR A 245 -8.89 10.38 -17.08
N HIS A 246 -9.24 9.73 -15.97
CA HIS A 246 -8.45 9.78 -14.74
C HIS A 246 -7.00 9.30 -14.97
N PRO A 247 -5.98 10.07 -14.55
CA PRO A 247 -4.57 9.75 -14.83
C PRO A 247 -4.11 8.44 -14.17
N GLY A 248 -4.72 8.06 -13.05
CA GLY A 248 -4.44 6.81 -12.34
C GLY A 248 -5.63 5.84 -12.30
N ARG A 249 -6.39 5.71 -13.40
CA ARG A 249 -7.62 4.89 -13.44
C ARG A 249 -7.41 3.48 -12.87
N GLU A 250 -6.39 2.75 -13.33
CA GLU A 250 -6.17 1.36 -12.92
C GLU A 250 -5.79 1.22 -11.44
N ILE A 251 -5.10 2.21 -10.88
CA ILE A 251 -4.62 2.18 -9.49
C ILE A 251 -5.72 2.64 -8.53
N PHE A 252 -6.41 3.73 -8.86
CA PHE A 252 -7.40 4.33 -7.95
C PHE A 252 -8.81 3.81 -8.23
N LEU A 253 -9.27 3.91 -9.49
CA LEU A 253 -10.65 3.58 -9.86
C LEU A 253 -10.87 2.10 -10.13
N GLY A 254 -9.82 1.28 -10.18
CA GLY A 254 -9.90 -0.17 -10.27
C GLY A 254 -10.59 -0.78 -9.05
N ASP A 255 -10.25 -0.26 -7.86
CA ASP A 255 -10.81 -0.71 -6.57
C ASP A 255 -11.82 0.29 -5.96
N HIS A 256 -11.94 1.51 -6.52
CA HIS A 256 -12.84 2.57 -6.04
C HIS A 256 -13.78 3.06 -7.16
N GLU A 257 -14.99 2.52 -7.21
CA GLU A 257 -16.00 2.98 -8.18
C GLU A 257 -16.50 4.40 -7.86
N ILE A 258 -16.40 5.33 -8.82
CA ILE A 258 -16.82 6.73 -8.63
C ILE A 258 -18.31 6.83 -8.28
N SER A 259 -19.15 5.92 -8.77
CA SER A 259 -20.58 5.86 -8.43
C SER A 259 -20.83 5.63 -6.94
N GLN A 260 -19.89 5.02 -6.23
CA GLN A 260 -19.98 4.70 -4.80
C GLN A 260 -19.25 5.72 -3.93
N PHE A 261 -18.10 6.22 -4.39
CA PHE A 261 -17.21 7.08 -3.61
C PHE A 261 -17.25 8.56 -4.01
N GLY A 262 -17.71 8.92 -5.20
CA GLY A 262 -17.58 10.28 -5.73
C GLY A 262 -16.12 10.74 -5.87
N CYS A 263 -15.90 12.03 -6.08
CA CYS A 263 -14.57 12.61 -6.24
C CYS A 263 -14.10 13.33 -4.96
N THR A 264 -15.03 13.97 -4.23
CA THR A 264 -14.77 14.82 -3.06
C THR A 264 -14.15 14.10 -1.86
N PRO A 265 -14.43 12.81 -1.55
CA PRO A 265 -13.70 12.12 -0.49
C PRO A 265 -12.21 11.98 -0.78
N CYS A 266 -11.82 11.89 -2.06
CA CYS A 266 -10.40 11.81 -2.46
C CYS A 266 -9.79 13.20 -2.64
N HIS A 267 -10.49 14.09 -3.37
CA HIS A 267 -9.95 15.37 -3.81
C HIS A 267 -10.33 16.56 -2.94
N ARG A 268 -11.27 16.45 -2.00
CA ARG A 268 -11.92 17.59 -1.33
C ARG A 268 -12.60 18.56 -2.31
N GLY A 269 -12.74 19.83 -1.94
CA GLY A 269 -13.51 20.82 -2.67
C GLY A 269 -14.96 20.89 -2.22
N GLN A 270 -15.78 21.61 -3.00
CA GLN A 270 -17.18 21.85 -2.70
C GLN A 270 -18.06 21.10 -3.70
N GLY A 271 -18.28 19.80 -3.48
CA GLY A 271 -18.95 18.93 -4.45
C GLY A 271 -20.37 19.35 -4.86
N ARG A 272 -21.06 20.17 -4.07
CA ARG A 272 -22.39 20.72 -4.43
C ARG A 272 -22.33 21.88 -5.43
N ALA A 273 -21.21 22.59 -5.50
CA ALA A 273 -21.08 23.83 -6.25
C ALA A 273 -20.80 23.56 -7.74
N THR A 274 -21.66 24.10 -8.60
CA THR A 274 -21.53 24.00 -10.06
C THR A 274 -21.53 25.36 -10.76
N SER A 275 -21.58 26.45 -10.00
CA SER A 275 -21.72 27.80 -10.52
C SER A 275 -20.42 28.43 -11.00
N SER A 276 -19.26 27.93 -10.54
CA SER A 276 -17.94 28.33 -11.05
C SER A 276 -16.88 27.29 -10.67
N VAL A 277 -15.77 27.29 -11.41
CA VAL A 277 -14.61 26.42 -11.16
C VAL A 277 -14.05 26.66 -9.75
N MET A 278 -13.81 27.92 -9.38
CA MET A 278 -13.30 28.28 -8.04
C MET A 278 -14.19 27.76 -6.92
N LYS A 279 -15.53 27.92 -7.04
CA LYS A 279 -16.46 27.42 -6.04
C LYS A 279 -16.45 25.90 -5.99
N GLY A 280 -16.54 25.21 -7.12
CA GLY A 280 -16.48 23.74 -7.18
C GLY A 280 -15.20 23.17 -6.55
N HIS A 281 -14.06 23.81 -6.82
CA HIS A 281 -12.76 23.44 -6.24
C HIS A 281 -12.59 23.92 -4.79
N GLY A 282 -13.53 24.68 -4.22
CA GLY A 282 -13.41 25.22 -2.87
C GLY A 282 -12.34 26.29 -2.70
N ASP A 283 -11.86 26.90 -3.79
CA ASP A 283 -10.91 28.03 -3.79
C ASP A 283 -11.65 29.35 -3.44
N VAL A 284 -12.37 29.35 -2.31
CA VAL A 284 -13.16 30.48 -1.84
C VAL A 284 -12.82 30.80 -0.40
N LYS A 285 -12.94 32.08 -0.04
CA LYS A 285 -12.64 32.55 1.31
C LYS A 285 -13.52 31.82 2.33
N TYR A 286 -12.91 31.35 3.42
CA TYR A 286 -13.55 30.63 4.53
C TYR A 286 -14.07 29.23 4.21
N TRP A 287 -13.67 28.64 3.08
CA TRP A 287 -13.92 27.21 2.85
C TRP A 287 -12.77 26.38 3.42
N ASP A 288 -13.06 25.51 4.39
CA ASP A 288 -12.03 24.80 5.16
C ASP A 288 -11.30 23.70 4.38
N TYR A 289 -11.92 23.20 3.30
CA TYR A 289 -11.47 22.02 2.55
C TYR A 289 -11.36 22.30 1.04
N PRO A 290 -10.46 23.21 0.62
CA PRO A 290 -10.17 23.39 -0.79
C PRO A 290 -9.66 22.09 -1.42
N MET A 291 -9.81 21.98 -2.73
CA MET A 291 -9.44 20.79 -3.47
C MET A 291 -7.94 20.53 -3.38
N LEU A 292 -7.58 19.31 -3.00
CA LEU A 292 -6.21 18.80 -3.01
C LEU A 292 -5.78 18.55 -4.46
N ARG A 293 -4.52 18.85 -4.74
CA ARG A 293 -3.92 18.78 -6.09
C ARG A 293 -2.56 18.12 -5.99
N GLY A 294 -2.21 17.26 -6.96
CA GLY A 294 -0.93 16.54 -6.94
C GLY A 294 -0.81 15.60 -5.74
N ASP A 295 0.39 15.52 -5.17
CA ASP A 295 0.73 14.66 -4.03
C ASP A 295 -0.19 14.82 -2.79
N PRO A 296 -0.58 16.05 -2.39
CA PRO A 296 -1.54 16.27 -1.31
C PRO A 296 -2.84 15.45 -1.40
N VAL A 297 -3.30 15.04 -2.59
CA VAL A 297 -4.50 14.19 -2.75
C VAL A 297 -4.39 12.89 -1.94
N GLN A 298 -3.17 12.37 -1.78
CA GLN A 298 -2.92 11.16 -1.01
C GLN A 298 -3.23 11.30 0.49
N ALA A 299 -3.37 12.53 0.99
CA ALA A 299 -3.83 12.82 2.35
C ALA A 299 -5.19 12.17 2.66
N SER A 300 -6.04 11.99 1.65
CA SER A 300 -7.36 11.40 1.82
C SER A 300 -7.33 9.87 1.92
N CYS A 301 -6.25 9.21 1.45
CA CYS A 301 -6.14 7.75 1.49
C CYS A 301 -6.20 7.21 2.93
N ILE A 302 -5.60 7.92 3.88
CA ILE A 302 -5.50 7.49 5.29
C ILE A 302 -6.81 7.66 6.08
N LEU A 303 -7.83 8.27 5.48
CA LEU A 303 -9.18 8.33 6.08
C LEU A 303 -9.83 6.93 6.09
N CYS A 304 -9.53 6.13 5.06
CA CYS A 304 -10.06 4.78 4.88
C CYS A 304 -8.99 3.71 5.13
N HIS A 305 -7.74 3.94 4.68
CA HIS A 305 -6.64 2.99 4.79
C HIS A 305 -5.81 3.25 6.05
N GLU A 306 -6.14 2.56 7.13
CA GLU A 306 -5.47 2.73 8.42
C GLU A 306 -4.25 1.82 8.52
N LYS A 307 -3.05 2.43 8.52
CA LYS A 307 -1.75 1.75 8.66
C LYS A 307 -1.45 0.67 7.60
N VAL A 308 -2.10 0.74 6.45
CA VAL A 308 -1.87 -0.19 5.32
C VAL A 308 -0.47 0.00 4.77
N LYS A 309 0.35 -1.06 4.81
CA LYS A 309 1.70 -1.06 4.25
C LYS A 309 1.65 -1.23 2.73
N GLY A 310 2.50 -0.49 2.01
CA GLY A 310 2.68 -0.67 0.56
C GLY A 310 1.50 -0.24 -0.30
N LEU A 311 0.65 0.68 0.20
CA LEU A 311 -0.52 1.16 -0.53
C LEU A 311 -0.11 1.88 -1.82
N ARG A 312 -0.45 1.29 -2.98
CA ARG A 312 -0.12 1.82 -4.31
C ARG A 312 -0.84 3.15 -4.55
N GLY A 313 -0.13 4.14 -5.07
CA GLY A 313 -0.64 5.49 -5.30
C GLY A 313 -0.75 6.36 -4.04
N ALA A 314 -0.26 5.86 -2.89
CA ALA A 314 -0.21 6.55 -1.61
C ALA A 314 1.23 6.61 -1.05
N GLU A 315 2.23 6.65 -1.93
CA GLU A 315 3.64 6.57 -1.58
C GLU A 315 4.11 7.78 -0.75
N THR A 316 3.63 8.98 -1.06
CA THR A 316 3.98 10.24 -0.38
C THR A 316 3.43 10.25 1.04
N VAL A 317 2.15 9.89 1.23
CA VAL A 317 1.55 9.81 2.58
C VAL A 317 2.17 8.67 3.40
N SER A 318 2.43 7.52 2.77
CA SER A 318 3.11 6.38 3.43
C SER A 318 4.52 6.76 3.87
N PHE A 319 5.25 7.53 3.05
CA PHE A 319 6.55 8.08 3.41
C PHE A 319 6.46 9.08 4.57
N GLY A 320 5.42 9.91 4.60
CA GLY A 320 5.08 10.80 5.72
C GLY A 320 4.88 10.04 7.03
N ILE A 321 4.05 9.00 7.03
CA ILE A 321 3.79 8.13 8.20
C ILE A 321 5.10 7.53 8.72
N GLY A 322 5.89 6.93 7.82
CA GLY A 322 7.18 6.37 8.21
C GLY A 322 8.15 7.44 8.74
N THR A 323 8.07 8.67 8.25
CA THR A 323 8.90 9.79 8.76
C THR A 323 8.46 10.21 10.16
N LEU A 324 7.15 10.36 10.39
CA LEU A 324 6.59 10.65 11.72
C LEU A 324 7.03 9.59 12.74
N GLU A 325 7.00 8.32 12.36
CA GLU A 325 7.40 7.21 13.22
C GLU A 325 8.90 7.21 13.53
N ARG A 326 9.73 7.41 12.49
CA ARG A 326 11.21 7.45 12.64
C ARG A 326 11.70 8.66 13.43
N LYS A 327 10.99 9.78 13.35
CA LYS A 327 11.35 11.04 14.01
C LYS A 327 10.67 11.18 15.38
N GLY A 328 9.70 10.34 15.68
CA GLY A 328 9.06 10.24 16.99
C GLY A 328 8.22 11.46 17.34
N CYS A 329 7.46 12.03 16.39
CA CYS A 329 6.65 13.22 16.65
C CYS A 329 5.66 13.01 17.82
N TYR A 330 5.18 11.78 18.01
CA TYR A 330 4.32 11.35 19.12
C TYR A 330 5.01 11.43 20.51
N GLY A 331 6.33 11.58 20.56
CA GLY A 331 7.08 11.82 21.80
C GLY A 331 6.67 13.16 22.44
N CYS A 332 6.55 14.20 21.61
CA CYS A 332 6.20 15.55 22.03
C CYS A 332 4.74 15.92 21.74
N HIS A 333 4.15 15.47 20.63
CA HIS A 333 2.79 15.81 20.23
C HIS A 333 1.78 14.75 20.65
N LYS A 334 0.55 15.17 20.93
CA LYS A 334 -0.59 14.25 21.04
C LYS A 334 -1.12 13.93 19.64
N ILE A 335 -1.13 12.64 19.30
CA ILE A 335 -1.55 12.11 18.00
C ILE A 335 -2.36 10.84 18.24
N ALA A 336 -3.61 10.82 17.78
CA ALA A 336 -4.51 9.68 17.89
C ALA A 336 -3.91 8.44 17.22
N GLY A 337 -3.91 7.31 17.93
CA GLY A 337 -3.39 6.03 17.43
C GLY A 337 -1.87 5.83 17.61
N TYR A 338 -1.18 6.80 18.23
CA TYR A 338 0.26 6.77 18.52
C TYR A 338 0.58 6.88 20.02
N GLU A 339 -0.42 6.92 20.91
CA GLU A 339 -0.25 7.19 22.33
C GLU A 339 0.62 6.14 23.04
N ASN A 340 0.54 4.89 22.60
CA ASN A 340 1.25 3.75 23.20
C ASN A 340 2.52 3.35 22.41
N MET A 341 2.98 4.20 21.49
CA MET A 341 4.19 3.92 20.72
C MET A 341 5.42 3.93 21.64
N PRO A 342 6.39 3.02 21.41
CA PRO A 342 7.62 2.99 22.18
C PRO A 342 8.41 4.27 21.97
N LYS A 343 9.13 4.70 23.00
CA LYS A 343 10.06 5.84 22.89
C LYS A 343 11.12 5.57 21.82
N ILE A 344 11.41 6.59 21.01
CA ILE A 344 12.31 6.48 19.85
C ILE A 344 13.79 6.65 20.22
N GLY A 345 14.08 7.37 21.30
CA GLY A 345 15.41 7.64 21.78
C GLY A 345 15.96 6.49 22.64
N PRO A 346 17.29 6.33 22.69
CA PRO A 346 17.92 5.34 23.57
C PRO A 346 17.67 5.65 25.04
N VAL A 347 17.81 4.61 25.87
CA VAL A 347 17.85 4.74 27.33
C VAL A 347 19.07 5.56 27.73
N LEU A 348 18.85 6.59 28.54
CA LEU A 348 19.89 7.50 29.04
C LEU A 348 20.24 7.24 30.52
N SER A 349 19.50 6.39 31.22
CA SER A 349 19.74 6.04 32.64
C SER A 349 21.13 5.46 32.95
N GLY A 350 21.90 5.10 31.91
CA GLY A 350 23.24 4.52 31.98
C GLY A 350 24.27 5.28 31.14
N ILE A 351 23.95 6.47 30.64
CA ILE A 351 24.71 7.14 29.57
C ILE A 351 26.11 7.57 30.02
N GLY A 352 26.23 8.03 31.28
CA GLY A 352 27.48 8.47 31.88
C GLY A 352 28.55 7.38 31.98
N THR A 353 28.21 6.09 31.84
CA THR A 353 29.17 4.97 31.77
C THR A 353 29.57 4.60 30.34
N LYS A 354 28.78 5.03 29.36
CA LYS A 354 28.89 4.59 27.95
C LYS A 354 29.71 5.54 27.09
N VAL A 355 29.46 6.85 27.17
CA VAL A 355 30.02 7.83 26.25
C VAL A 355 31.09 8.70 26.90
N ASN A 356 31.96 9.28 26.08
CA ASN A 356 32.87 10.35 26.49
C ASN A 356 32.08 11.66 26.73
N TYR A 357 32.46 12.43 27.74
CA TYR A 357 31.81 13.69 28.14
C TYR A 357 31.86 14.73 27.01
N THR A 358 33.03 14.92 26.39
CA THR A 358 33.21 15.87 25.29
C THR A 358 32.32 15.53 24.09
N TRP A 359 32.13 14.24 23.83
CA TRP A 359 31.19 13.78 22.80
C TRP A 359 29.74 14.16 23.15
N GLU A 360 29.32 13.96 24.40
CA GLU A 360 27.94 14.25 24.82
C GLU A 360 27.59 15.74 24.71
N VAL A 361 28.50 16.63 25.13
CA VAL A 361 28.30 18.08 25.00
C VAL A 361 28.17 18.49 23.53
N ASN A 362 29.06 18.01 22.66
CA ASN A 362 29.01 18.31 21.23
C ASN A 362 27.74 17.72 20.56
N TRP A 363 27.34 16.51 20.96
CA TRP A 363 26.10 15.89 20.51
C TRP A 363 24.86 16.70 20.89
N LEU A 364 24.80 17.26 22.11
CA LEU A 364 23.66 18.08 22.55
C LEU A 364 23.56 19.41 21.79
N LYS A 365 24.69 20.01 21.39
CA LYS A 365 24.73 21.27 20.63
C LYS A 365 24.22 21.11 19.20
N ASP A 366 24.75 20.13 18.47
CA ASP A 366 24.35 19.85 17.09
C ASP A 366 24.57 18.37 16.71
N PRO A 367 23.57 17.49 16.91
CA PRO A 367 23.69 16.07 16.60
C PRO A 367 24.09 15.77 15.15
N LYS A 368 23.65 16.61 14.20
CA LYS A 368 23.90 16.41 12.76
C LYS A 368 25.32 16.77 12.35
N SER A 369 25.95 17.71 13.07
CA SER A 369 27.38 18.00 12.90
C SER A 369 28.26 16.80 13.28
N VAL A 370 27.85 16.03 14.31
CA VAL A 370 28.54 14.81 14.73
C VAL A 370 28.27 13.67 13.75
N PHE A 371 26.99 13.38 13.47
CA PHE A 371 26.58 12.35 12.53
C PHE A 371 25.53 12.90 11.55
N PRO A 372 25.80 12.95 10.23
CA PRO A 372 24.83 13.44 9.24
C PRO A 372 23.49 12.69 9.25
N THR A 373 23.48 11.44 9.72
CA THR A 373 22.31 10.57 9.83
C THR A 373 21.60 10.66 11.19
N ALA A 374 22.01 11.58 12.08
CA ALA A 374 21.43 11.76 13.39
C ALA A 374 19.91 12.01 13.33
N ARG A 375 19.18 11.31 14.20
CA ARG A 375 17.71 11.43 14.31
C ARG A 375 17.29 12.44 15.38
N MET A 376 18.15 12.68 16.38
CA MET A 376 17.88 13.68 17.41
C MET A 376 17.93 15.07 16.76
N PRO A 377 16.90 15.91 16.94
CA PRO A 377 16.85 17.24 16.35
C PRO A 377 17.76 18.23 17.10
N LYS A 378 18.04 19.35 16.44
CA LYS A 378 18.80 20.47 17.03
C LYS A 378 17.86 21.33 17.88
N PHE A 379 18.11 21.36 19.17
CA PHE A 379 17.36 22.18 20.13
C PHE A 379 17.90 23.61 20.26
N GLY A 380 19.11 23.87 19.75
CA GLY A 380 19.74 25.19 19.79
C GLY A 380 20.21 25.59 21.19
N PHE A 381 20.73 24.63 21.97
CA PHE A 381 21.32 24.88 23.28
C PHE A 381 22.60 25.71 23.16
N SER A 382 22.84 26.60 24.12
CA SER A 382 24.16 27.21 24.31
C SER A 382 25.15 26.19 24.90
N ASP A 383 26.45 26.52 24.87
CA ASP A 383 27.50 25.68 25.49
C ASP A 383 27.23 25.40 26.98
N GLU A 384 26.77 26.40 27.73
CA GLU A 384 26.43 26.23 29.14
C GLU A 384 25.21 25.33 29.35
N GLU A 385 24.18 25.49 28.52
CA GLU A 385 22.99 24.64 28.60
C GLU A 385 23.31 23.19 28.26
N ALA A 386 24.10 22.96 27.21
CA ALA A 386 24.57 21.63 26.83
C ALA A 386 25.40 20.97 27.94
N ARG A 387 26.34 21.70 28.55
CA ARG A 387 27.13 21.21 29.69
C ARG A 387 26.27 20.90 30.92
N ALA A 388 25.30 21.75 31.25
CA ALA A 388 24.41 21.50 32.38
C ALA A 388 23.56 20.23 32.18
N ILE A 389 23.06 19.99 30.96
CA ILE A 389 22.34 18.76 30.62
C ILE A 389 23.28 17.54 30.69
N ALA A 390 24.47 17.63 30.11
CA ALA A 390 25.45 16.54 30.12
C ALA A 390 25.90 16.18 31.55
N ASP A 391 26.13 17.18 32.39
CA ASP A 391 26.48 17.00 33.81
C ASP A 391 25.39 16.23 34.57
N TYR A 392 24.12 16.62 34.38
CA TYR A 392 22.99 15.91 34.99
C TYR A 392 22.93 14.45 34.54
N LEU A 393 23.06 14.20 33.24
CA LEU A 393 23.00 12.85 32.66
C LEU A 393 24.16 11.96 33.11
N PHE A 394 25.37 12.52 33.22
CA PHE A 394 26.54 11.82 33.77
C PHE A 394 26.33 11.44 35.24
N LYS A 395 25.84 12.39 36.05
CA LYS A 395 25.62 12.21 37.49
C LYS A 395 24.64 11.08 37.84
N LEU A 396 23.87 10.59 36.88
CA LEU A 396 23.01 9.41 37.06
C LEU A 396 23.79 8.13 37.40
N ASN A 397 25.07 8.04 36.99
CA ASN A 397 25.88 6.82 37.14
C ASN A 397 27.35 7.05 37.50
N VAL A 398 27.90 8.25 37.28
CA VAL A 398 29.30 8.58 37.55
C VAL A 398 29.38 9.91 38.30
N ASP A 399 30.40 10.08 39.14
CA ASP A 399 30.56 11.30 39.95
C ASP A 399 31.40 12.39 39.28
N ASP A 400 32.11 12.04 38.21
CA ASP A 400 33.08 12.86 37.50
C ASP A 400 32.83 12.91 35.99
N ARG A 401 33.26 14.01 35.37
CA ARG A 401 33.42 14.12 33.92
C ARG A 401 34.68 13.34 33.53
N VAL A 402 34.55 12.47 32.53
CA VAL A 402 35.67 11.63 32.10
C VAL A 402 35.58 11.30 30.62
N ASP A 403 36.69 11.52 29.93
CA ASP A 403 36.93 11.06 28.57
C ASP A 403 37.98 9.94 28.57
N THR A 404 37.88 9.04 27.59
CA THR A 404 38.91 8.03 27.34
C THR A 404 39.98 8.66 26.44
N PRO A 405 41.24 8.81 26.90
CA PRO A 405 42.32 9.35 26.07
C PRO A 405 42.59 8.43 24.87
N ALA A 406 42.95 9.01 23.72
CA ALA A 406 43.52 8.24 22.63
C ALA A 406 44.82 7.57 23.10
N LYS A 407 44.88 6.25 23.03
CA LYS A 407 46.12 5.47 23.14
C LYS A 407 46.53 5.04 21.73
N GLU A 408 47.83 4.92 21.49
CA GLU A 408 48.33 4.26 20.28
C GLU A 408 47.75 2.83 20.19
N PRO A 409 47.11 2.46 19.06
CA PRO A 409 46.48 1.16 18.91
C PRO A 409 47.49 0.01 18.93
N ASP A 410 47.08 -1.15 19.43
CA ASP A 410 47.78 -2.40 19.15
C ASP A 410 47.40 -2.85 17.71
N TRP A 411 48.28 -2.58 16.75
CA TRP A 411 48.02 -2.84 15.33
C TRP A 411 47.82 -4.32 15.01
N ASP A 412 48.55 -5.23 15.65
CA ASP A 412 48.41 -6.68 15.45
C ASP A 412 47.04 -7.17 15.94
N LEU A 413 46.61 -6.65 17.08
CA LEU A 413 45.31 -6.95 17.66
C LEU A 413 44.16 -6.32 16.84
N SER A 414 44.36 -5.10 16.34
CA SER A 414 43.42 -4.41 15.45
C SER A 414 43.23 -5.15 14.12
N ASP A 415 44.29 -5.67 13.51
CA ASP A 415 44.20 -6.44 12.26
C ASP A 415 43.40 -7.75 12.45
N LYS A 416 43.56 -8.42 13.61
CA LYS A 416 42.70 -9.56 13.98
C LYS A 416 41.24 -9.13 14.15
N GLY A 417 40.99 -8.00 14.80
CA GLY A 417 39.65 -7.41 14.96
C GLY A 417 38.97 -7.10 13.61
N LYS A 418 39.74 -6.64 12.63
CA LYS A 418 39.27 -6.35 11.27
C LYS A 418 38.78 -7.60 10.54
N ILE A 419 39.44 -8.75 10.76
CA ILE A 419 39.00 -10.05 10.23
C ILE A 419 37.64 -10.40 10.82
N ILE A 420 37.50 -10.33 12.16
CA ILE A 420 36.25 -10.60 12.88
C ILE A 420 35.12 -9.69 12.38
N PHE A 421 35.39 -8.40 12.22
CA PHE A 421 34.41 -7.41 11.75
C PHE A 421 33.87 -7.76 10.35
N ARG A 422 34.76 -8.17 9.43
CA ARG A 422 34.41 -8.57 8.06
C ARG A 422 33.64 -9.88 8.03
N GLN A 423 34.09 -10.85 8.82
CA GLN A 423 33.50 -12.18 8.92
C GLN A 423 32.12 -12.17 9.56
N SER A 424 31.96 -11.44 10.67
CA SER A 424 30.69 -11.25 11.36
C SER A 424 29.71 -10.36 10.57
N ARG A 425 30.16 -9.81 9.44
CA ARG A 425 29.36 -8.96 8.53
C ARG A 425 28.76 -7.74 9.23
N CYS A 426 29.49 -7.10 10.14
CA CYS A 426 29.02 -5.93 10.89
C CYS A 426 28.47 -4.82 9.98
N SER A 427 29.08 -4.64 8.81
CA SER A 427 28.71 -3.66 7.78
C SER A 427 27.36 -3.92 7.08
N ILE A 428 26.72 -5.08 7.30
CA ILE A 428 25.34 -5.32 6.81
C ILE A 428 24.35 -4.45 7.58
N CYS A 429 24.54 -4.31 8.89
CA CYS A 429 23.64 -3.56 9.76
C CYS A 429 24.16 -2.14 10.03
N HIS A 430 25.46 -2.02 10.30
CA HIS A 430 26.09 -0.78 10.70
C HIS A 430 26.67 -0.03 9.48
N PRO A 431 26.23 1.20 9.20
CA PRO A 431 26.92 2.05 8.25
C PRO A 431 28.24 2.56 8.85
N ALA A 432 29.26 2.73 8.01
CA ALA A 432 30.56 3.31 8.35
C ALA A 432 31.13 4.05 7.13
N GLN A 433 31.59 5.29 7.31
CA GLN A 433 32.18 6.13 6.24
C GLN A 433 31.30 6.21 4.98
N ASN A 434 29.97 6.36 5.15
CA ASN A 434 28.97 6.34 4.07
C ASN A 434 28.92 5.04 3.24
N LYS A 435 29.52 3.95 3.72
CA LYS A 435 29.50 2.60 3.12
C LYS A 435 28.88 1.61 4.12
N GLY A 436 28.27 0.52 3.63
CA GLY A 436 27.57 -0.42 4.51
C GLY A 436 26.21 0.09 5.03
N GLY A 437 25.58 -0.69 5.91
CA GLY A 437 24.18 -0.51 6.33
C GLY A 437 23.19 -0.64 5.17
N ALA A 438 23.51 -1.50 4.18
CA ALA A 438 22.83 -1.71 2.90
C ALA A 438 21.77 -0.64 2.52
N PHE A 439 22.30 0.52 2.11
CA PHE A 439 21.67 1.58 1.31
C PHE A 439 20.43 2.30 1.90
N LYS A 440 20.57 2.76 3.16
CA LYS A 440 19.82 3.87 3.83
C LYS A 440 18.32 3.67 4.15
N ASN A 441 17.93 2.52 4.71
CA ASN A 441 16.79 2.45 5.64
C ASN A 441 17.21 1.78 6.97
N ILE A 442 18.00 2.55 7.74
CA ILE A 442 18.98 2.19 8.77
C ILE A 442 18.47 1.30 9.93
N TYR A 443 19.09 0.11 10.08
CA TYR A 443 18.74 -0.96 11.05
C TYR A 443 19.61 -0.99 12.33
N ALA A 444 20.80 -0.39 12.31
CA ALA A 444 21.69 -0.25 13.46
C ALA A 444 22.43 1.12 13.46
N PRO A 445 23.01 1.57 14.59
CA PRO A 445 23.70 2.86 14.69
C PRO A 445 24.92 2.97 13.75
N ASP A 446 25.20 4.19 13.31
CA ASP A 446 26.40 4.52 12.53
C ASP A 446 27.67 4.35 13.36
N LEU A 447 28.65 3.62 12.83
CA LEU A 447 29.92 3.35 13.50
C LEU A 447 31.03 4.32 13.13
N THR A 448 30.86 5.20 12.13
CA THR A 448 31.94 6.02 11.53
C THR A 448 32.82 6.76 12.55
N LYS A 449 32.23 7.20 13.66
CA LYS A 449 32.87 8.00 14.72
C LYS A 449 32.70 7.37 16.11
N VAL A 450 32.50 6.05 16.16
CA VAL A 450 32.15 5.36 17.41
C VAL A 450 33.33 5.32 18.40
N GLY A 451 34.57 5.27 17.93
CA GLY A 451 35.78 5.22 18.75
C GLY A 451 35.98 6.47 19.61
N SER A 452 35.65 7.65 19.08
CA SER A 452 35.67 8.90 19.89
C SER A 452 34.41 9.08 20.74
N LYS A 453 33.35 8.32 20.48
CA LYS A 453 32.07 8.40 21.21
C LYS A 453 32.03 7.55 22.46
N VAL A 454 32.33 6.26 22.35
CA VAL A 454 32.10 5.29 23.43
C VAL A 454 33.36 5.00 24.23
N ARG A 455 33.21 4.48 25.44
CA ARG A 455 34.32 3.92 26.21
C ARG A 455 34.55 2.47 25.84
N ILE A 456 35.81 2.05 25.80
CA ILE A 456 36.18 0.67 25.44
C ILE A 456 35.57 -0.36 26.38
N GLU A 457 35.53 -0.08 27.68
CA GLU A 457 34.91 -0.96 28.68
C GLU A 457 33.41 -1.18 28.45
N TRP A 458 32.71 -0.14 27.97
CA TRP A 458 31.31 -0.28 27.59
C TRP A 458 31.17 -1.11 26.31
N LEU A 459 32.04 -0.88 25.31
CA LEU A 459 32.01 -1.59 24.04
C LEU A 459 32.23 -3.10 24.25
N LYS A 460 33.21 -3.49 25.07
CA LYS A 460 33.47 -4.90 25.41
C LYS A 460 32.25 -5.57 26.04
N LYS A 461 31.63 -4.92 27.02
CA LYS A 461 30.40 -5.42 27.66
C LYS A 461 29.23 -5.53 26.67
N TRP A 462 29.09 -4.53 25.79
CA TRP A 462 28.06 -4.50 24.76
C TRP A 462 28.23 -5.62 23.73
N LEU A 463 29.46 -5.90 23.27
CA LEU A 463 29.75 -6.99 22.34
C LEU A 463 29.55 -8.38 22.98
N LYS A 464 29.80 -8.51 24.29
CA LYS A 464 29.60 -9.75 25.04
C LYS A 464 28.13 -10.16 25.15
N LYS A 465 27.27 -9.22 25.58
CA LYS A 465 25.83 -9.47 25.76
C LYS A 465 25.01 -8.16 25.73
N PRO A 466 24.63 -7.67 24.54
CA PRO A 466 23.97 -6.36 24.42
C PRO A 466 22.59 -6.31 25.10
N GLN A 467 21.92 -7.45 25.24
CA GLN A 467 20.61 -7.59 25.90
C GLN A 467 20.66 -7.27 27.40
N GLU A 468 21.81 -7.39 28.07
CA GLU A 468 21.93 -7.00 29.49
C GLU A 468 21.85 -5.48 29.67
N TYR A 469 22.43 -4.73 28.73
CA TYR A 469 22.36 -3.27 28.75
C TYR A 469 21.03 -2.75 28.20
N PHE A 470 20.55 -3.34 27.10
CA PHE A 470 19.27 -2.99 26.49
C PHE A 470 18.46 -4.24 26.12
N PRO A 471 17.53 -4.70 26.99
CA PRO A 471 16.78 -5.94 26.77
C PRO A 471 16.01 -6.01 25.45
N LYS A 472 15.58 -4.86 24.92
CA LYS A 472 14.85 -4.74 23.66
C LYS A 472 15.76 -4.41 22.46
N THR A 473 17.07 -4.59 22.60
CA THR A 473 18.03 -4.36 21.51
C THR A 473 17.73 -5.25 20.31
N ARG A 474 17.94 -4.70 19.11
CA ARG A 474 17.88 -5.45 17.85
C ARG A 474 19.22 -6.11 17.53
N MET A 475 20.30 -5.75 18.23
CA MET A 475 21.61 -6.35 18.02
C MET A 475 21.60 -7.78 18.55
N PRO A 476 21.91 -8.78 17.69
CA PRO A 476 21.96 -10.17 18.12
C PRO A 476 23.23 -10.45 18.92
N ARG A 477 23.23 -11.55 19.68
CA ARG A 477 24.42 -12.01 20.39
C ARG A 477 25.28 -12.85 19.45
N PHE A 478 26.49 -12.38 19.17
CA PHE A 478 27.47 -13.03 18.29
C PHE A 478 28.38 -14.06 19.00
N ARG A 479 28.20 -14.24 20.32
CA ARG A 479 28.86 -15.27 21.13
C ARG A 479 30.40 -15.35 20.96
N PHE A 480 31.04 -14.20 20.76
CA PHE A 480 32.49 -14.06 20.66
C PHE A 480 33.21 -14.53 21.93
N THR A 481 34.45 -15.02 21.80
CA THR A 481 35.35 -15.23 22.94
C THR A 481 35.85 -13.91 23.51
N ASP A 482 36.45 -13.93 24.70
CA ASP A 482 36.98 -12.70 25.31
C ASP A 482 38.14 -12.11 24.47
N GLU A 483 38.99 -12.95 23.88
CA GLU A 483 40.06 -12.53 22.96
C GLU A 483 39.52 -11.91 21.67
N GLU A 484 38.43 -12.46 21.12
CA GLU A 484 37.76 -11.91 19.95
C GLU A 484 37.11 -10.56 20.25
N ILE A 485 36.52 -10.40 21.44
CA ILE A 485 35.94 -9.13 21.90
C ILE A 485 37.03 -8.07 22.05
N ASP A 486 38.18 -8.42 22.61
CA ASP A 486 39.31 -7.51 22.76
C ASP A 486 39.84 -7.06 21.39
N ALA A 487 40.08 -8.01 20.48
CA ALA A 487 40.53 -7.72 19.12
C ALA A 487 39.53 -6.82 18.36
N LEU A 488 38.25 -7.19 18.39
CA LEU A 488 37.20 -6.42 17.72
C LEU A 488 37.02 -5.03 18.32
N SER A 489 37.13 -4.90 19.65
CA SER A 489 37.04 -3.60 20.31
C SER A 489 38.21 -2.70 19.94
N GLU A 490 39.43 -3.24 19.90
CA GLU A 490 40.63 -2.51 19.48
C GLU A 490 40.49 -1.97 18.06
N TYR A 491 40.04 -2.82 17.12
CA TYR A 491 39.77 -2.41 15.74
C TYR A 491 38.72 -1.29 15.66
N ILE A 492 37.58 -1.47 16.33
CA ILE A 492 36.49 -0.48 16.28
C ILE A 492 36.94 0.87 16.88
N MET A 493 37.68 0.83 17.98
CA MET A 493 38.14 2.04 18.68
C MET A 493 39.22 2.79 17.91
N SER A 494 40.05 2.09 17.13
CA SER A 494 41.15 2.68 16.36
C SER A 494 40.77 3.11 14.94
N GLU A 495 39.91 2.36 14.24
CA GLU A 495 39.53 2.67 12.86
C GLU A 495 38.50 3.80 12.77
N PHE A 496 37.58 3.89 13.74
CA PHE A 496 36.40 4.74 13.66
C PHE A 496 36.47 5.95 14.59
N VAL A 497 37.55 6.70 14.50
CA VAL A 497 37.87 7.88 15.32
C VAL A 497 37.38 9.16 14.66
N ASP A 498 36.89 10.09 15.48
CA ASP A 498 36.58 11.46 15.08
C ASP A 498 37.72 12.39 15.50
N TRP A 499 38.67 12.58 14.61
CA TRP A 499 39.87 13.39 14.88
C TRP A 499 39.54 14.86 15.20
N ASP A 500 38.39 15.37 14.71
CA ASP A 500 37.97 16.76 14.94
C ASP A 500 37.66 17.08 16.43
N ILE A 501 37.33 16.07 17.23
CA ILE A 501 36.98 16.23 18.65
C ILE A 501 38.00 15.61 19.59
N GLU A 502 38.99 14.89 19.08
CA GLU A 502 39.97 14.17 19.90
C GLU A 502 40.85 15.15 20.70
N ASP A 503 41.24 16.26 20.07
CA ASP A 503 42.01 17.34 20.71
C ASP A 503 41.20 18.11 21.78
N GLN A 504 39.87 18.00 21.75
CA GLN A 504 38.96 18.67 22.68
C GLN A 504 38.69 17.84 23.94
N LYS A 505 39.12 16.57 23.96
CA LYS A 505 38.83 15.68 25.09
C LYS A 505 39.46 16.16 26.38
N LEU A 506 38.75 15.91 27.47
CA LEU A 506 39.24 16.11 28.84
C LEU A 506 40.45 15.20 29.07
N LYS A 507 41.58 15.84 29.42
CA LYS A 507 42.83 15.14 29.74
C LYS A 507 42.81 14.55 31.16
N GLU A 508 42.03 15.16 32.05
CA GLU A 508 41.91 14.78 33.45
C GLU A 508 40.43 14.72 33.87
N LYS A 509 40.17 14.00 34.97
CA LYS A 509 38.84 13.87 35.56
C LYS A 509 38.46 15.15 36.29
N GLU A 510 37.25 15.66 36.04
CA GLU A 510 36.73 16.86 36.70
C GLU A 510 35.44 16.55 37.50
N PRO A 511 35.26 17.11 38.70
CA PRO A 511 34.03 16.91 39.48
C PRO A 511 32.82 17.63 38.86
N ILE A 512 31.64 17.04 39.00
CA ILE A 512 30.38 17.63 38.53
C ILE A 512 29.80 18.57 39.60
N GLY A 513 29.57 19.84 39.25
CA GLY A 513 29.06 20.87 40.17
C GLY A 513 27.53 20.84 40.37
N GLU A 514 27.07 21.12 41.60
CA GLU A 514 25.67 20.99 42.00
C GLU A 514 24.71 21.95 41.27
N GLN A 515 25.14 23.20 41.02
CA GLN A 515 24.34 24.20 40.29
C GLN A 515 24.01 23.77 38.85
N HIS A 516 24.92 23.02 38.20
CA HIS A 516 24.70 22.50 36.86
C HIS A 516 23.66 21.38 36.83
N LEU A 517 23.59 20.55 37.88
CA LEU A 517 22.62 19.46 37.97
C LEU A 517 21.19 19.98 37.97
N GLU A 518 20.91 21.01 38.79
CA GLU A 518 19.58 21.59 38.90
C GLU A 518 19.18 22.30 37.59
N ARG A 519 20.11 23.03 36.96
CA ARG A 519 19.90 23.65 35.64
C ARG A 519 19.64 22.60 34.57
N GLY A 520 20.43 21.53 34.53
CA GLY A 520 20.28 20.41 33.60
C GLY A 520 18.93 19.72 33.72
N ALA A 521 18.50 19.40 34.94
CA ALA A 521 17.19 18.82 35.22
C ALA A 521 16.04 19.69 34.67
N ARG A 522 16.06 21.00 34.96
CA ARG A 522 15.05 21.94 34.46
C ARG A 522 15.02 22.04 32.93
N LEU A 523 16.18 22.00 32.27
CA LEU A 523 16.26 22.03 30.81
C LEU A 523 15.68 20.75 30.20
N ILE A 524 16.02 19.58 30.76
CA ILE A 524 15.46 18.28 30.35
C ILE A 524 13.94 18.27 30.47
N GLU A 525 13.40 18.85 31.55
CA GLU A 525 11.97 19.01 31.77
C GLU A 525 11.33 19.95 30.74
N LYS A 526 11.90 21.15 30.57
CA LYS A 526 11.40 22.19 29.65
C LYS A 526 11.31 21.70 28.20
N TYR A 527 12.30 20.95 27.73
CA TYR A 527 12.35 20.47 26.34
C TYR A 527 11.77 19.06 26.15
N GLY A 528 11.36 18.39 27.24
CA GLY A 528 10.66 17.12 27.15
C GLY A 528 11.51 15.95 26.71
N CYS A 529 12.80 15.92 27.04
CA CYS A 529 13.69 14.85 26.55
C CYS A 529 13.16 13.45 26.93
N PHE A 530 12.47 13.34 28.07
CA PHE A 530 11.81 12.12 28.56
C PHE A 530 10.64 11.63 27.67
N GLY A 531 10.15 12.45 26.73
CA GLY A 531 9.18 12.05 25.69
C GLY A 531 9.79 11.12 24.65
N CYS A 532 11.09 11.27 24.39
CA CYS A 532 11.85 10.43 23.47
C CYS A 532 12.80 9.47 24.19
N HIS A 533 13.27 9.79 25.39
CA HIS A 533 14.29 9.03 26.12
C HIS A 533 13.75 8.44 27.43
N ASP A 534 14.29 7.29 27.83
CA ASP A 534 14.14 6.79 29.21
C ASP A 534 15.26 7.38 30.08
N ILE A 535 14.87 8.19 31.06
CA ILE A 535 15.78 8.92 31.96
C ILE A 535 15.40 8.54 33.39
N LYS A 536 16.40 8.11 34.17
CA LYS A 536 16.23 7.69 35.56
C LYS A 536 15.66 8.84 36.39
N GLY A 537 14.58 8.60 37.13
CA GLY A 537 13.89 9.61 37.94
C GLY A 537 12.85 10.46 37.18
N MET A 538 12.71 10.28 35.86
CA MET A 538 11.74 10.98 35.01
C MET A 538 10.82 10.02 34.25
N GLU A 539 10.70 8.76 34.70
CA GLU A 539 9.99 7.68 33.99
C GLU A 539 8.47 7.92 33.92
N LYS A 540 7.92 8.58 34.94
CA LYS A 540 6.49 8.87 35.07
C LYS A 540 6.07 10.19 34.43
N ALA A 541 7.02 11.04 34.04
CA ALA A 541 6.72 12.38 33.54
C ALA A 541 5.97 12.39 32.18
N VAL A 542 5.90 11.28 31.43
CA VAL A 542 5.30 11.24 30.07
C VAL A 542 4.10 10.32 29.88
N ARG A 543 3.67 9.54 30.87
CA ARG A 543 2.58 8.57 30.65
C ARG A 543 1.21 9.20 30.92
N ILE A 544 0.54 9.69 29.86
CA ILE A 544 -0.92 9.92 29.90
C ILE A 544 -1.63 8.99 28.92
N GLY A 545 -2.47 8.12 29.48
CA GLY A 545 -3.58 7.39 28.89
C GLY A 545 -4.63 7.12 30.01
N PRO A 546 -5.92 6.94 29.70
CA PRO A 546 -6.98 7.82 30.20
C PRO A 546 -7.76 7.31 31.43
N TYR A 547 -8.43 8.29 32.07
CA TYR A 547 -9.46 8.24 33.11
C TYR A 547 -9.03 8.50 34.57
N LEU A 548 -9.37 9.75 34.96
CA LEU A 548 -9.79 10.26 36.27
C LEU A 548 -8.74 10.67 37.34
N LYS A 549 -8.58 12.01 37.39
CA LYS A 549 -8.64 12.90 38.56
C LYS A 549 -7.60 12.73 39.67
N LYS A 550 -6.44 13.41 39.53
CA LYS A 550 -5.78 14.22 40.59
C LYS A 550 -4.64 15.05 39.99
N LYS A 551 -4.21 16.07 40.73
CA LYS A 551 -3.55 17.34 40.34
C LYS A 551 -2.19 17.32 39.61
N ASP A 552 -1.76 16.23 38.98
CA ASP A 552 -0.44 16.17 38.30
C ASP A 552 -0.58 15.87 36.80
N VAL A 553 -1.17 16.81 36.06
CA VAL A 553 -1.35 16.69 34.60
C VAL A 553 -0.06 17.13 33.89
N VAL A 554 0.81 16.20 33.52
CA VAL A 554 1.88 16.49 32.56
C VAL A 554 1.36 16.26 31.14
N ASN A 555 0.77 17.31 30.56
CA ASN A 555 0.42 17.33 29.14
C ASN A 555 1.67 17.12 28.27
N LYS A 556 1.49 16.48 27.10
CA LYS A 556 2.48 16.48 26.01
C LYS A 556 2.92 17.94 25.73
N ILE A 557 4.22 18.17 25.53
CA ILE A 557 4.78 19.52 25.36
C ILE A 557 4.36 20.18 24.04
N GLY A 558 4.25 19.37 22.98
CA GLY A 558 3.80 19.82 21.68
C GLY A 558 2.28 19.95 21.59
N ALA A 559 1.83 20.78 20.66
CA ALA A 559 0.40 20.92 20.34
C ALA A 559 -0.24 19.57 19.98
N GLU A 560 -1.54 19.45 20.25
CA GLU A 560 -2.38 18.37 19.74
C GLU A 560 -2.52 18.52 18.21
N ILE A 561 -2.27 17.45 17.46
CA ILE A 561 -2.26 17.48 15.99
C ILE A 561 -3.09 16.38 15.32
N SER A 562 -3.87 15.58 16.07
CA SER A 562 -4.64 14.46 15.50
C SER A 562 -5.69 14.91 14.48
N SER A 563 -6.14 16.17 14.59
CA SER A 563 -7.10 16.77 13.64
C SER A 563 -6.59 18.06 13.01
N ILE A 564 -5.27 18.24 12.90
CA ILE A 564 -4.67 19.48 12.37
C ILE A 564 -5.10 19.78 10.92
N GLY A 565 -5.36 18.74 10.12
CA GLY A 565 -5.88 18.84 8.75
C GLY A 565 -7.32 19.39 8.67
N SER A 566 -8.08 19.34 9.77
CA SER A 566 -9.43 19.95 9.90
C SER A 566 -9.44 21.28 10.64
N LYS A 567 -8.29 21.76 11.11
CA LYS A 567 -8.25 23.06 11.79
C LYS A 567 -8.52 24.19 10.77
N PRO A 568 -9.48 25.09 11.04
CA PRO A 568 -9.71 26.26 10.19
C PRO A 568 -8.44 27.08 10.04
N PHE A 569 -8.17 27.58 8.83
CA PHE A 569 -6.90 28.23 8.51
C PHE A 569 -6.66 29.47 9.38
N GLU A 570 -7.72 30.21 9.70
CA GLU A 570 -7.71 31.43 10.50
C GLU A 570 -7.34 31.20 11.98
N ARG A 571 -7.33 29.93 12.44
CA ARG A 571 -6.97 29.57 13.82
C ARG A 571 -5.51 29.16 14.00
N PHE A 572 -4.70 29.20 12.95
CA PHE A 572 -3.26 28.95 13.07
C PHE A 572 -2.52 30.19 13.58
N ASP A 573 -1.57 29.96 14.49
CA ASP A 573 -0.66 31.02 14.96
C ASP A 573 0.40 31.28 13.89
N MET A 574 0.20 32.37 13.13
CA MET A 574 1.05 32.76 12.00
C MET A 574 2.33 33.49 12.41
N GLY A 575 2.42 33.96 13.67
CA GLY A 575 3.58 34.69 14.18
C GLY A 575 4.13 35.75 13.23
N LYS A 576 5.46 35.80 13.09
CA LYS A 576 6.21 36.75 12.24
C LYS A 576 6.10 36.48 10.72
N VAL A 577 5.43 35.41 10.27
CA VAL A 577 5.42 34.96 8.86
C VAL A 577 4.02 34.97 8.23
N ALA A 578 3.11 35.76 8.77
CA ALA A 578 1.73 35.87 8.30
C ALA A 578 1.58 36.28 6.83
N ASP A 579 2.56 37.01 6.28
CA ASP A 579 2.65 37.43 4.88
C ASP A 579 3.08 36.30 3.92
N LYS A 580 3.82 35.32 4.43
CA LYS A 580 4.40 34.21 3.63
C LYS A 580 3.49 32.98 3.58
N VAL A 581 2.61 32.81 4.56
CA VAL A 581 1.72 31.66 4.70
C VAL A 581 0.33 31.99 4.14
N LYS A 582 -0.10 31.26 3.10
CA LYS A 582 -1.33 31.56 2.36
C LYS A 582 -2.46 30.55 2.61
N ASP A 583 -2.11 29.36 3.07
CA ASP A 583 -3.00 28.24 3.26
C ASP A 583 -2.43 27.23 4.27
N ARG A 584 -3.21 26.18 4.55
CA ARG A 584 -2.83 25.15 5.52
C ARG A 584 -1.57 24.39 5.11
N GLU A 585 -1.38 24.14 3.82
CA GLU A 585 -0.20 23.41 3.34
C GLU A 585 1.07 24.23 3.53
N SER A 586 1.07 25.48 3.08
CA SER A 586 2.20 26.40 3.29
C SER A 586 2.51 26.63 4.77
N TYR A 587 1.49 26.65 5.65
CA TYR A 587 1.71 26.69 7.10
C TYR A 587 2.48 25.47 7.59
N LEU A 588 2.01 24.27 7.25
CA LEU A 588 2.61 23.02 7.68
C LEU A 588 4.05 22.89 7.16
N LYS A 589 4.28 23.22 5.88
CA LYS A 589 5.61 23.21 5.28
C LYS A 589 6.57 24.16 5.99
N THR A 590 6.16 25.42 6.18
CA THR A 590 6.97 26.43 6.91
C THR A 590 7.27 25.97 8.35
N LYS A 591 6.31 25.34 9.03
CA LYS A 591 6.49 24.85 10.41
C LYS A 591 7.46 23.69 10.50
N LEU A 592 7.47 22.80 9.51
CA LEU A 592 8.38 21.66 9.41
C LEU A 592 9.79 22.09 8.99
N GLU A 593 9.89 23.07 8.08
CA GLU A 593 11.17 23.59 7.59
C GLU A 593 11.92 24.37 8.66
N SER A 594 11.24 25.29 9.36
CA SER A 594 11.90 26.15 10.35
C SER A 594 10.89 26.64 11.40
N PRO A 595 10.59 25.86 12.44
CA PRO A 595 9.49 26.17 13.36
C PRO A 595 9.65 27.52 14.10
N ARG A 596 10.88 27.96 14.37
CA ARG A 596 11.20 29.18 15.12
C ARG A 596 11.12 30.48 14.30
N VAL A 597 10.91 30.41 12.98
CA VAL A 597 10.65 31.62 12.17
C VAL A 597 9.33 32.29 12.55
N PHE A 598 8.39 31.52 13.12
CA PHE A 598 7.13 32.05 13.64
C PHE A 598 7.36 32.91 14.89
N ARG A 599 8.09 32.36 15.88
CA ARG A 599 8.44 32.99 17.16
C ARG A 599 9.69 32.33 17.74
N ASP A 600 10.50 33.10 18.47
CA ASP A 600 11.81 32.66 18.95
C ASP A 600 11.69 31.69 20.15
N ASP A 601 10.58 31.75 20.90
CA ASP A 601 10.32 31.00 22.13
C ASP A 601 9.72 29.60 21.90
N LEU A 602 9.59 29.17 20.64
CA LEU A 602 8.98 27.88 20.31
C LEU A 602 9.89 26.69 20.67
N LEU A 603 9.29 25.72 21.37
CA LEU A 603 9.97 24.52 21.84
C LEU A 603 10.20 23.45 20.77
N MET A 604 9.47 23.50 19.65
CA MET A 604 9.65 22.56 18.55
C MET A 604 11.08 22.70 17.99
N PRO A 605 11.91 21.65 18.08
CA PRO A 605 13.30 21.71 17.65
C PRO A 605 13.40 21.61 16.13
N ASP A 606 14.59 21.94 15.60
CA ASP A 606 14.87 21.81 14.19
C ASP A 606 15.31 20.38 13.85
N PHE A 607 14.48 19.66 13.11
CA PHE A 607 14.79 18.32 12.63
C PHE A 607 15.64 18.32 11.35
N GLY A 608 15.78 19.47 10.69
CA GLY A 608 16.42 19.66 9.39
C GLY A 608 15.88 18.69 8.34
N PHE A 609 14.56 18.68 8.17
CA PHE A 609 13.91 17.85 7.17
C PHE A 609 14.35 18.26 5.77
N ASN A 610 14.53 17.28 4.88
CA ASN A 610 14.66 17.58 3.45
C ASN A 610 13.27 17.80 2.81
N GLU A 611 13.24 18.31 1.58
CA GLU A 611 12.02 18.61 0.83
C GLU A 611 11.04 17.41 0.79
N LYS A 612 11.55 16.21 0.51
CA LYS A 612 10.73 14.99 0.48
C LYS A 612 10.12 14.65 1.84
N GLU A 613 10.87 14.82 2.93
CA GLU A 613 10.36 14.65 4.31
C GLU A 613 9.28 15.69 4.62
N ILE A 614 9.47 16.94 4.20
CA ILE A 614 8.50 18.02 4.39
C ILE A 614 7.21 17.74 3.59
N ASP A 615 7.31 17.36 2.32
CA ASP A 615 6.15 17.04 1.48
C ASP A 615 5.38 15.82 2.00
N GLY A 616 6.09 14.76 2.38
CA GLY A 616 5.47 13.56 2.96
C GLY A 616 4.75 13.87 4.28
N LEU A 617 5.41 14.56 5.20
CA LEU A 617 4.83 14.93 6.50
C LEU A 617 3.66 15.91 6.34
N SER A 618 3.79 16.94 5.50
CA SER A 618 2.71 17.92 5.27
C SER A 618 1.49 17.25 4.62
N THR A 619 1.68 16.41 3.61
CA THR A 619 0.61 15.61 3.00
C THR A 619 -0.09 14.71 4.02
N MET A 620 0.67 13.99 4.85
CA MET A 620 0.10 13.16 5.91
C MET A 620 -0.66 13.98 6.96
N LEU A 621 -0.10 15.11 7.42
CA LEU A 621 -0.75 15.97 8.41
C LEU A 621 -2.04 16.63 7.86
N LEU A 622 -2.13 16.87 6.55
CA LEU A 622 -3.39 17.29 5.92
C LEU A 622 -4.47 16.21 6.07
N GLY A 623 -4.10 14.92 6.09
CA GLY A 623 -4.99 13.78 6.27
C GLY A 623 -5.43 13.53 7.71
N PHE A 624 -4.79 14.18 8.69
CA PHE A 624 -5.21 14.14 10.09
C PHE A 624 -6.44 15.02 10.29
N THR A 625 -7.61 14.51 9.94
CA THR A 625 -8.89 15.20 10.00
C THR A 625 -9.72 14.71 11.19
N ALA A 626 -10.75 15.50 11.56
CA ALA A 626 -11.77 15.06 12.51
C ALA A 626 -12.89 14.25 11.84
N GLU A 627 -12.72 13.89 10.55
CA GLU A 627 -13.73 13.19 9.77
C GLU A 627 -13.73 11.70 10.13
N GLU A 628 -14.88 11.18 10.55
CA GLU A 628 -15.06 9.76 10.82
C GLU A 628 -15.65 9.06 9.59
N VAL A 629 -14.94 8.04 9.12
CA VAL A 629 -15.39 7.20 8.01
C VAL A 629 -15.99 5.91 8.58
N PRO A 630 -17.19 5.48 8.12
CA PRO A 630 -17.80 4.23 8.54
C PRO A 630 -16.90 3.00 8.29
N LEU A 631 -16.94 2.03 9.20
CA LEU A 631 -16.08 0.84 9.18
C LEU A 631 -16.10 0.06 7.86
N ARG A 632 -17.23 0.07 7.12
CA ARG A 632 -17.34 -0.64 5.84
C ARG A 632 -16.43 -0.08 4.73
N TYR A 633 -15.99 1.16 4.87
CA TYR A 633 -15.02 1.79 3.97
C TYR A 633 -13.59 1.69 4.50
N LYS A 634 -13.41 1.25 5.75
CA LYS A 634 -12.07 1.13 6.34
C LYS A 634 -11.39 -0.15 5.87
N VAL A 635 -10.13 0.01 5.46
CA VAL A 635 -9.19 -1.07 5.23
C VAL A 635 -8.16 -1.01 6.35
N LEU A 636 -8.14 -2.06 7.17
CA LEU A 636 -7.28 -2.14 8.35
C LEU A 636 -6.15 -3.14 8.08
N ASP A 637 -4.90 -2.74 8.34
CA ASP A 637 -3.80 -3.68 8.49
C ASP A 637 -3.88 -4.31 9.90
N ILE A 638 -4.49 -5.48 10.01
CA ILE A 638 -4.60 -6.20 11.29
C ILE A 638 -3.26 -6.92 11.53
N PRO A 639 -2.49 -6.56 12.58
CA PRO A 639 -1.26 -7.26 12.90
C PRO A 639 -1.57 -8.74 13.16
N SER A 640 -0.77 -9.65 12.60
CA SER A 640 -1.01 -11.11 12.65
C SER A 640 -1.06 -11.74 14.04
N GLY A 641 -0.72 -10.99 15.09
CA GLY A 641 -0.59 -11.47 16.47
C GLY A 641 0.55 -12.48 16.67
N TYR A 642 1.33 -12.78 15.61
CA TYR A 642 2.35 -13.82 15.64
C TYR A 642 3.45 -13.52 16.66
N LYS A 643 3.79 -14.55 17.45
CA LYS A 643 4.93 -14.56 18.35
C LYS A 643 5.64 -15.91 18.26
N PRO A 644 6.98 -15.93 18.23
CA PRO A 644 7.76 -17.15 18.45
C PRO A 644 7.33 -17.85 19.74
N THR A 645 7.28 -19.18 19.73
CA THR A 645 6.92 -20.00 20.90
C THR A 645 7.92 -21.13 21.12
N GLY A 646 7.88 -21.76 22.29
CA GLY A 646 8.73 -22.90 22.64
C GLY A 646 10.23 -22.56 22.65
N ASP A 647 11.07 -23.55 22.36
CA ASP A 647 12.53 -23.37 22.36
C ASP A 647 13.02 -22.46 21.23
N PHE A 648 12.26 -22.37 20.13
CA PHE A 648 12.56 -21.41 19.06
C PHE A 648 12.46 -19.95 19.56
N ALA A 649 11.55 -19.65 20.49
CA ALA A 649 11.47 -18.30 21.08
C ALA A 649 12.75 -17.91 21.82
N LYS A 650 13.43 -18.87 22.48
CA LYS A 650 14.70 -18.61 23.17
C LYS A 650 15.82 -18.30 22.18
N ILE A 651 15.88 -19.05 21.07
CA ILE A 651 16.83 -18.79 19.98
C ILE A 651 16.56 -17.42 19.36
N GLU A 652 15.29 -17.10 19.10
CA GLU A 652 14.90 -15.80 18.56
C GLU A 652 15.25 -14.65 19.51
N GLU A 653 15.12 -14.84 20.83
CA GLU A 653 15.52 -13.82 21.79
C GLU A 653 17.04 -13.56 21.83
N ASP A 654 17.86 -14.57 21.51
CA ASP A 654 19.33 -14.47 21.50
C ASP A 654 19.87 -13.96 20.15
N ILE A 655 19.43 -14.58 19.05
CA ILE A 655 19.94 -14.37 17.68
C ILE A 655 19.10 -13.37 16.88
N LYS A 656 17.89 -13.03 17.33
CA LYS A 656 17.04 -11.96 16.77
C LYS A 656 16.79 -12.10 15.25
N CYS A 657 16.41 -13.28 14.77
CA CYS A 657 16.10 -13.54 13.36
C CYS A 657 15.04 -12.55 12.81
N LEU A 658 14.03 -12.15 13.60
CA LEU A 658 13.00 -11.20 13.22
C LEU A 658 13.51 -9.76 13.06
N THR A 659 14.75 -9.45 13.45
CA THR A 659 15.38 -8.17 13.10
C THR A 659 15.59 -8.07 11.58
N CYS A 660 15.89 -9.18 10.92
CA CYS A 660 16.17 -9.24 9.50
C CYS A 660 15.03 -9.83 8.69
N HIS A 661 14.43 -10.91 9.18
CA HIS A 661 13.39 -11.68 8.53
C HIS A 661 11.99 -11.22 8.95
N THR A 662 11.02 -11.41 8.05
CA THR A 662 9.59 -11.28 8.36
C THR A 662 9.01 -12.69 8.53
N ILE A 663 8.13 -12.86 9.52
CA ILE A 663 7.31 -14.05 9.71
C ILE A 663 5.89 -13.59 10.07
N ASN A 664 4.91 -14.05 9.30
CA ASN A 664 3.51 -13.64 9.43
C ASN A 664 3.38 -12.11 9.56
N GLY A 665 4.09 -11.32 8.74
CA GLY A 665 4.04 -9.85 8.81
C GLY A 665 4.73 -9.22 10.04
N VAL A 666 5.34 -10.00 10.93
CA VAL A 666 6.14 -9.53 12.07
C VAL A 666 7.62 -9.65 11.73
N GLY A 667 8.40 -8.59 12.00
CA GLY A 667 9.85 -8.58 11.83
C GLY A 667 10.34 -7.54 10.84
N GLY A 668 11.50 -7.79 10.23
CA GLY A 668 12.18 -6.90 9.29
C GLY A 668 11.99 -7.31 7.84
N GLY A 669 11.93 -6.34 6.92
CA GLY A 669 11.88 -6.57 5.47
C GLY A 669 13.26 -6.64 4.80
N PHE A 670 14.33 -6.88 5.58
CA PHE A 670 15.70 -6.81 5.07
C PHE A 670 16.14 -8.11 4.38
N ALA A 671 15.72 -9.23 4.95
CA ALA A 671 15.96 -10.59 4.51
C ALA A 671 14.65 -11.23 4.01
N PRO A 672 14.71 -12.40 3.36
CA PRO A 672 13.51 -13.06 2.84
C PRO A 672 12.43 -13.27 3.91
N ASP A 673 11.18 -13.12 3.51
CA ASP A 673 10.03 -13.52 4.31
C ASP A 673 10.05 -15.04 4.51
N LEU A 674 10.04 -15.48 5.76
CA LEU A 674 10.11 -16.88 6.18
C LEU A 674 8.74 -17.47 6.51
N THR A 675 7.65 -16.72 6.34
CA THR A 675 6.28 -17.10 6.75
C THR A 675 5.89 -18.50 6.29
N PHE A 676 6.30 -18.90 5.09
CA PHE A 676 6.00 -20.22 4.52
C PHE A 676 7.26 -21.00 4.13
N GLU A 677 8.38 -20.73 4.80
CA GLU A 677 9.67 -21.30 4.40
C GLU A 677 9.69 -22.84 4.46
N GLY A 678 8.97 -23.44 5.41
CA GLY A 678 8.86 -24.91 5.55
C GLY A 678 8.15 -25.59 4.38
N SER A 679 7.23 -24.89 3.71
CA SER A 679 6.59 -25.38 2.47
C SER A 679 7.41 -25.05 1.22
N LYS A 680 8.47 -24.23 1.33
CA LYS A 680 9.23 -23.69 0.20
C LYS A 680 10.56 -24.41 -0.03
N VAL A 681 11.33 -24.67 1.02
CA VAL A 681 12.68 -25.26 0.91
C VAL A 681 12.73 -26.72 1.31
N LYS A 682 13.73 -27.44 0.79
CA LYS A 682 14.09 -28.78 1.24
C LYS A 682 14.81 -28.71 2.58
N ILE A 683 14.53 -29.65 3.48
CA ILE A 683 15.03 -29.60 4.87
C ILE A 683 16.51 -29.93 4.94
N GLU A 684 16.98 -30.82 4.08
CA GLU A 684 18.38 -31.22 3.95
C GLU A 684 19.23 -30.01 3.56
N TRP A 685 18.78 -29.28 2.54
CA TRP A 685 19.41 -28.02 2.13
C TRP A 685 19.38 -26.97 3.24
N LEU A 686 18.24 -26.82 3.94
CA LEU A 686 18.13 -25.84 5.02
C LEU A 686 19.08 -26.15 6.17
N ARG A 687 19.30 -27.43 6.50
CA ARG A 687 20.28 -27.86 7.50
C ARG A 687 21.70 -27.47 7.10
N GLU A 688 22.09 -27.80 5.87
CA GLU A 688 23.40 -27.42 5.33
C GLU A 688 23.60 -25.91 5.34
N PHE A 689 22.56 -25.16 4.94
CA PHE A 689 22.58 -23.70 4.95
C PHE A 689 22.68 -23.11 6.36
N LEU A 690 22.01 -23.67 7.37
CA LEU A 690 22.13 -23.17 8.74
C LEU A 690 23.50 -23.49 9.35
N ASN A 691 24.12 -24.61 8.95
CA ASN A 691 25.46 -24.98 9.40
C ASN A 691 26.56 -24.14 8.73
N ASN A 692 26.40 -23.84 7.44
CA ASN A 692 27.33 -23.03 6.66
C ASN A 692 26.57 -22.24 5.57
N PRO A 693 26.01 -21.06 5.87
CA PRO A 693 25.24 -20.28 4.92
C PRO A 693 26.14 -19.75 3.80
N ASP A 694 26.07 -20.44 2.66
CA ASP A 694 26.74 -20.05 1.43
C ASP A 694 26.04 -18.89 0.71
N ILE A 695 26.74 -18.25 -0.22
CA ILE A 695 26.27 -17.12 -1.03
C ILE A 695 25.24 -17.62 -2.05
N ILE A 696 23.95 -17.63 -1.68
CA ILE A 696 22.86 -17.99 -2.59
C ILE A 696 22.77 -17.02 -3.78
N ARG A 697 23.18 -15.76 -3.60
CA ARG A 697 23.11 -14.70 -4.63
C ARG A 697 24.31 -13.75 -4.50
N PRO A 698 25.30 -13.78 -5.41
CA PRO A 698 26.55 -13.01 -5.30
C PRO A 698 26.39 -11.50 -5.15
N MET A 699 25.27 -10.93 -5.63
CA MET A 699 24.96 -9.51 -5.61
C MET A 699 23.95 -9.11 -4.50
N LEU A 700 23.57 -10.02 -3.59
CA LEU A 700 22.56 -9.79 -2.55
C LEU A 700 23.06 -10.10 -1.13
N LYS A 701 22.28 -9.64 -0.14
CA LYS A 701 22.57 -9.62 1.30
C LYS A 701 22.83 -11.03 1.86
N GLN A 702 23.84 -11.16 2.72
CA GLN A 702 24.27 -12.43 3.34
C GLN A 702 23.80 -12.54 4.80
N MET A 703 23.68 -13.76 5.32
CA MET A 703 23.37 -14.01 6.73
C MET A 703 24.63 -13.78 7.59
N PRO A 704 24.56 -13.05 8.73
CA PRO A 704 25.71 -12.84 9.62
C PRO A 704 26.22 -14.14 10.26
N MET A 705 27.49 -14.15 10.65
CA MET A 705 28.10 -15.26 11.39
C MET A 705 27.99 -15.03 12.90
N PHE A 706 27.24 -15.88 13.62
CA PHE A 706 26.92 -15.67 15.04
C PHE A 706 27.83 -16.41 16.02
N LYS A 707 28.87 -17.11 15.55
CA LYS A 707 29.83 -17.82 16.39
C LYS A 707 31.14 -18.06 15.63
N LEU A 708 32.26 -17.68 16.25
CA LEU A 708 33.63 -17.86 15.76
C LEU A 708 34.46 -18.66 16.80
N GLY A 709 35.65 -19.14 16.43
CA GLY A 709 36.65 -19.66 17.37
C GLY A 709 37.62 -20.73 16.80
N GLY A 710 38.50 -21.22 17.68
CA GLY A 710 39.70 -21.97 17.33
C GLY A 710 40.90 -21.03 17.45
N GLU A 711 41.46 -20.63 16.31
CA GLU A 711 42.28 -19.41 16.21
C GLU A 711 41.36 -18.19 15.98
N ILE A 712 41.84 -16.98 16.32
CA ILE A 712 41.05 -15.74 16.21
C ILE A 712 40.58 -15.54 14.76
N GLY A 713 39.26 -15.45 14.57
CA GLY A 713 38.66 -15.29 13.25
C GLY A 713 38.52 -16.60 12.45
N MET A 714 38.60 -17.77 13.07
CA MET A 714 38.24 -19.04 12.42
C MET A 714 36.78 -19.45 12.66
N ILE A 715 36.20 -20.19 11.73
CA ILE A 715 34.78 -20.60 11.76
C ILE A 715 34.64 -21.86 12.61
N ARG A 716 33.86 -21.76 13.70
CA ARG A 716 33.59 -22.85 14.66
C ARG A 716 32.18 -23.47 14.50
N GLY A 717 31.44 -23.04 13.47
CA GLY A 717 30.04 -23.38 13.20
C GLY A 717 29.05 -22.30 13.64
N TYR A 718 27.93 -22.14 12.92
CA TYR A 718 26.97 -21.03 13.12
C TYR A 718 26.02 -21.26 14.29
N PHE A 719 25.42 -22.44 14.34
CA PHE A 719 24.50 -22.90 15.39
C PHE A 719 25.03 -24.22 15.96
N SER A 720 24.65 -24.57 17.18
CA SER A 720 24.80 -25.96 17.65
C SER A 720 23.82 -26.88 16.91
N GLU A 721 24.14 -28.17 16.81
CA GLU A 721 23.24 -29.15 16.17
C GLU A 721 21.84 -29.15 16.79
N ASP A 722 21.73 -28.96 18.12
CA ASP A 722 20.45 -28.85 18.81
C ASP A 722 19.66 -27.61 18.37
N GLU A 723 20.33 -26.45 18.24
CA GLU A 723 19.70 -25.22 17.74
C GLU A 723 19.23 -25.37 16.29
N VAL A 724 20.03 -26.00 15.43
CA VAL A 724 19.63 -26.30 14.05
C VAL A 724 18.39 -27.19 14.02
N ASN A 725 18.36 -28.22 14.86
CA ASN A 725 17.19 -29.10 14.99
C ASN A 725 15.94 -28.33 15.44
N ILE A 726 16.06 -27.43 16.43
CA ILE A 726 14.96 -26.60 16.91
C ILE A 726 14.44 -25.68 15.79
N ILE A 727 15.34 -24.98 15.09
CA ILE A 727 14.98 -24.06 13.99
C ILE A 727 14.28 -24.81 12.87
N ILE A 728 14.85 -25.94 12.41
CA ILE A 728 14.27 -26.77 11.36
C ILE A 728 12.89 -27.30 11.76
N ASN A 729 12.75 -27.80 12.99
CA ASN A 729 11.49 -28.32 13.51
C ASN A 729 10.42 -27.22 13.54
N TYR A 730 10.79 -26.02 13.95
CA TYR A 730 9.88 -24.88 13.95
C TYR A 730 9.45 -24.49 12.52
N ILE A 731 10.41 -24.36 11.60
CA ILE A 731 10.14 -23.98 10.21
C ILE A 731 9.23 -25.01 9.52
N ARG A 732 9.49 -26.31 9.68
CA ARG A 732 8.71 -27.37 9.02
C ARG A 732 7.31 -27.60 9.60
N THR A 733 7.03 -27.09 10.81
CA THR A 733 5.75 -27.32 11.50
C THR A 733 4.89 -26.06 11.59
N VAL A 734 5.51 -24.91 11.83
CA VAL A 734 4.81 -23.64 12.05
C VAL A 734 4.81 -22.77 10.79
N LEU A 735 5.90 -22.78 10.02
CA LEU A 735 6.07 -21.90 8.85
C LEU A 735 5.69 -22.61 7.55
N VAL A 736 4.46 -23.14 7.52
CA VAL A 736 3.92 -23.93 6.40
C VAL A 736 2.57 -23.38 5.95
N THR A 737 2.23 -23.63 4.69
CA THR A 737 0.91 -23.30 4.12
C THR A 737 0.35 -24.49 3.33
N ARG A 738 -1.00 -24.54 3.26
CA ARG A 738 -1.75 -25.47 2.42
C ARG A 738 -1.88 -24.98 0.96
N ASP A 739 -1.55 -23.72 0.70
CA ASP A 739 -1.58 -23.16 -0.66
C ASP A 739 -0.49 -23.75 -1.58
N ILE A 740 0.56 -24.33 -0.98
CA ILE A 740 1.66 -24.98 -1.69
C ILE A 740 1.45 -26.50 -1.57
N PRO A 741 1.26 -27.22 -2.69
CA PRO A 741 1.17 -28.67 -2.67
C PRO A 741 2.44 -29.32 -2.10
N ASP A 742 2.30 -30.44 -1.42
CA ASP A 742 3.44 -31.22 -0.94
C ASP A 742 4.14 -31.98 -2.08
N ASP A 743 5.28 -32.59 -1.75
CA ASP A 743 6.13 -33.26 -2.75
C ASP A 743 5.45 -34.52 -3.32
N PHE A 744 4.66 -35.24 -2.52
CA PHE A 744 3.92 -36.43 -2.96
C PHE A 744 2.85 -36.09 -3.99
N GLU A 745 2.05 -35.05 -3.75
CA GLU A 745 1.09 -34.55 -4.74
C GLU A 745 1.78 -34.10 -6.03
N MET A 746 2.96 -33.49 -5.91
CA MET A 746 3.71 -33.02 -7.06
C MET A 746 4.32 -34.15 -7.87
N GLU A 747 4.88 -35.19 -7.24
CA GLU A 747 5.38 -36.38 -7.94
C GLU A 747 4.27 -37.01 -8.79
N LYS A 748 3.05 -37.10 -8.25
CA LYS A 748 1.87 -37.58 -9.00
C LYS A 748 1.54 -36.67 -10.19
N ARG A 749 1.65 -35.35 -10.04
CA ARG A 749 1.37 -34.37 -11.11
C ARG A 749 2.49 -34.30 -12.16
N LEU A 750 3.72 -34.64 -11.77
CA LEU A 750 4.92 -34.58 -12.61
C LEU A 750 5.21 -35.89 -13.33
N ALA A 751 4.47 -36.97 -13.01
CA ALA A 751 4.66 -38.32 -13.58
C ALA A 751 4.65 -38.35 -15.13
N ASP A 752 3.95 -37.41 -15.77
CA ASP A 752 3.79 -37.35 -17.23
C ASP A 752 4.50 -36.15 -17.89
N VAL A 753 5.40 -35.45 -17.18
CA VAL A 753 5.98 -34.17 -17.64
C VAL A 753 7.40 -34.35 -18.20
N ASN A 754 7.64 -33.84 -19.41
CA ASN A 754 8.95 -33.91 -20.09
C ASN A 754 9.84 -32.69 -19.77
N ALA A 755 11.01 -32.93 -19.17
CA ALA A 755 11.97 -31.87 -18.82
C ALA A 755 12.53 -31.12 -20.06
N GLU A 756 12.68 -31.77 -21.20
CA GLU A 756 13.17 -31.13 -22.43
C GLU A 756 12.14 -30.17 -23.04
N GLU A 757 10.84 -30.47 -22.90
CA GLU A 757 9.78 -29.53 -23.28
C GLU A 757 9.77 -28.29 -22.38
N GLY A 758 9.94 -28.49 -21.06
CA GLY A 758 10.08 -27.40 -20.10
C GLY A 758 11.28 -26.50 -20.42
N LYS A 759 12.42 -27.09 -20.79
CA LYS A 759 13.62 -26.38 -21.24
C LYS A 759 13.36 -25.59 -22.52
N ALA A 760 12.67 -26.16 -23.51
CA ALA A 760 12.30 -25.46 -24.74
C ALA A 760 11.39 -24.25 -24.46
N LEU A 761 10.41 -24.41 -23.56
CA LEU A 761 9.53 -23.33 -23.11
C LEU A 761 10.30 -22.22 -22.39
N PHE A 762 11.21 -22.58 -21.49
CA PHE A 762 12.07 -21.62 -20.77
C PHE A 762 12.87 -20.74 -21.74
N ARG A 763 13.38 -21.32 -22.83
CA ARG A 763 14.06 -20.57 -23.89
C ARG A 763 13.08 -19.70 -24.68
N LYS A 764 11.97 -20.28 -25.15
CA LYS A 764 10.97 -19.61 -26.00
C LYS A 764 10.30 -18.41 -25.30
N LYS A 765 10.08 -18.50 -23.98
CA LYS A 765 9.50 -17.43 -23.16
C LYS A 765 10.52 -16.37 -22.74
N GLY A 766 11.78 -16.47 -23.19
CA GLY A 766 12.81 -15.48 -22.95
C GLY A 766 13.40 -15.50 -21.53
N CYS A 767 13.18 -16.55 -20.75
CA CYS A 767 13.64 -16.63 -19.36
C CYS A 767 15.18 -16.57 -19.26
N LEU A 768 15.89 -17.11 -20.25
CA LEU A 768 17.36 -17.04 -20.36
C LEU A 768 17.90 -15.61 -20.55
N ALA A 769 17.08 -14.66 -21.00
CA ALA A 769 17.52 -13.26 -21.12
C ALA A 769 17.88 -12.66 -19.75
N CYS A 770 17.19 -13.13 -18.70
CA CYS A 770 17.42 -12.68 -17.34
C CYS A 770 18.13 -13.71 -16.47
N HIS A 771 17.84 -15.01 -16.61
CA HIS A 771 18.34 -16.05 -15.71
C HIS A 771 19.45 -16.92 -16.31
N GLN A 772 20.33 -17.43 -15.44
CA GLN A 772 21.37 -18.41 -15.77
C GLN A 772 20.97 -19.84 -15.45
N ILE A 773 21.32 -20.78 -16.33
CA ILE A 773 21.37 -22.23 -16.08
C ILE A 773 22.72 -22.75 -16.58
N GLY A 774 23.52 -23.32 -15.67
CA GLY A 774 24.93 -23.61 -15.91
C GLY A 774 25.72 -22.33 -16.19
N LYS A 775 26.34 -22.27 -17.37
CA LYS A 775 27.07 -21.09 -17.88
C LYS A 775 26.25 -20.27 -18.88
N ASP A 776 25.05 -20.71 -19.23
CA ASP A 776 24.20 -20.08 -20.25
C ASP A 776 23.19 -19.11 -19.63
N GLY A 777 22.98 -17.95 -20.27
CA GLY A 777 21.94 -16.98 -19.91
C GLY A 777 22.44 -15.67 -19.28
N GLY A 778 21.51 -14.80 -18.89
CA GLY A 778 21.77 -13.47 -18.34
C GLY A 778 22.00 -13.45 -16.82
N ALA A 779 22.69 -12.42 -16.32
CA ALA A 779 22.99 -12.25 -14.89
C ALA A 779 22.04 -11.28 -14.16
N VAL A 780 20.91 -10.92 -14.79
CA VAL A 780 19.93 -9.97 -14.22
C VAL A 780 19.08 -10.63 -13.13
N GLY A 781 18.67 -11.87 -13.36
CA GLY A 781 17.94 -12.72 -12.43
C GLY A 781 18.86 -13.71 -11.72
N PRO A 782 18.41 -14.33 -10.61
CA PRO A 782 19.22 -15.33 -9.90
C PRO A 782 19.54 -16.53 -10.78
N ASN A 783 20.73 -17.10 -10.56
CA ASN A 783 21.13 -18.37 -11.17
C ASN A 783 20.22 -19.50 -10.67
N LEU A 784 19.67 -20.28 -11.60
CA LEU A 784 18.67 -21.31 -11.33
C LEU A 784 19.25 -22.74 -11.38
N SER A 785 20.55 -22.89 -11.62
CA SER A 785 21.20 -24.21 -11.84
C SER A 785 20.97 -25.20 -10.70
N SER A 786 21.00 -24.71 -9.46
CA SER A 786 20.83 -25.53 -8.26
C SER A 786 19.43 -25.42 -7.65
N VAL A 787 18.47 -24.77 -8.32
CA VAL A 787 17.17 -24.47 -7.70
C VAL A 787 16.41 -25.72 -7.27
N GLY A 788 16.52 -26.82 -8.03
CA GLY A 788 15.87 -28.10 -7.72
C GLY A 788 16.48 -28.83 -6.51
N SER A 789 17.71 -28.51 -6.12
CA SER A 789 18.34 -29.04 -4.88
C SER A 789 17.89 -28.28 -3.63
N ARG A 790 17.38 -27.05 -3.82
CA ARG A 790 17.03 -26.13 -2.72
C ARG A 790 15.53 -26.01 -2.48
N LEU A 791 14.75 -25.86 -3.54
CA LEU A 791 13.31 -25.60 -3.47
C LEU A 791 12.49 -26.88 -3.64
N ARG A 792 11.35 -26.94 -2.97
CA ARG A 792 10.36 -28.00 -3.14
C ARG A 792 9.64 -27.86 -4.50
N PRO A 793 9.35 -28.97 -5.20
CA PRO A 793 8.57 -28.95 -6.45
C PRO A 793 7.24 -28.20 -6.36
N GLY A 794 6.52 -28.30 -5.24
CA GLY A 794 5.22 -27.65 -5.07
C GLY A 794 5.31 -26.13 -5.09
N TYR A 795 6.31 -25.58 -4.41
CA TYR A 795 6.56 -24.14 -4.42
C TYR A 795 6.96 -23.67 -5.82
N LEU A 796 7.87 -24.38 -6.50
CA LEU A 796 8.30 -24.03 -7.85
C LEU A 796 7.11 -23.97 -8.83
N TYR A 797 6.22 -24.96 -8.77
CA TYR A 797 5.01 -24.99 -9.60
C TYR A 797 4.11 -23.77 -9.34
N MET A 798 3.80 -23.49 -8.07
CA MET A 798 2.93 -22.36 -7.70
C MET A 798 3.56 -21.02 -8.04
N HIS A 799 4.87 -20.86 -7.83
CA HIS A 799 5.59 -19.64 -8.12
C HIS A 799 5.64 -19.30 -9.62
N VAL A 800 5.71 -20.32 -10.49
CA VAL A 800 5.64 -20.11 -11.94
C VAL A 800 4.20 -19.86 -12.41
N LYS A 801 3.22 -20.53 -11.80
CA LYS A 801 1.81 -20.42 -12.17
C LYS A 801 1.18 -19.07 -11.77
N ASP A 802 1.49 -18.59 -10.56
CA ASP A 802 0.98 -17.35 -10.01
C ASP A 802 2.04 -16.72 -9.09
N PRO A 803 3.04 -16.03 -9.66
CA PRO A 803 4.11 -15.44 -8.88
C PRO A 803 3.61 -14.36 -7.91
N GLN A 804 2.53 -13.65 -8.24
CA GLN A 804 1.95 -12.57 -7.42
C GLN A 804 1.28 -13.13 -6.16
N LYS A 805 0.64 -14.29 -6.24
CA LYS A 805 0.13 -14.97 -5.03
C LYS A 805 1.25 -15.41 -4.09
N MET A 806 2.40 -15.78 -4.63
CA MET A 806 3.53 -16.36 -3.87
C MET A 806 4.49 -15.32 -3.31
N VAL A 807 4.58 -14.16 -3.96
CA VAL A 807 5.37 -12.99 -3.54
C VAL A 807 4.54 -11.73 -3.85
N PRO A 808 3.58 -11.39 -2.98
CA PRO A 808 2.63 -10.29 -3.19
C PRO A 808 3.24 -8.90 -3.30
#